data_AF-A0A2I3LNJ2-F1
#
_entry.id   AF-A0A2I3LNJ2-F1
#
_cell.length_a   1.000
_cell.length_b   1.000
_cell.length_c   1.000
_cell.angle_alpha   90.00
_cell.angle_beta   90.00
_cell.angle_gamma   90.00
#
_symmetry.space_group_name_H-M   'P 1'
#
loop_
_entity.id
_entity.type
_entity.pdbx_description
1 polymer ?
#
loop_
_entity_poly.entity_id
_entity_poly.type
_entity_poly.pdbx_seq_one_letter_code
_entity_poly.pdbx_strand_id
1 'polypeptide(L)'
;MDWQYMQSKGCFFLEEDGEIISHQYRMQIAQRSMVYLTIKPLNLSQVEGKPSPWLSVDTALYILKENESQANLQLVCFTELRNREVFGWTGELGPGIYWLIPSTTGCRLRKKINPVTDEAQLVYRDETGKLFLTKEFKSTLSDIFEVIDLDGNGLLSLEEYNFFELRTSGEKCDEDAWAVCRDNFDTKRNELTRQGFMDLNLMEANDREGDPCDLWVTLHSMGYNKALELTEACPFVIDIYAEKCKPKIKAVHMEACSGQLEKAICKSVLSKGDAKVMDGYENIIVHTYSCDTWITSVIENKSDEKVIIHINNELSKNCVNNRGLNIFAVEVGPKSTMIGRLVIGQNGILSTPAVSCIIRKIKAIGGIILTASHNPGGPNGDFGIKFNISNGGPAPEAITDKIFQISKTIEEYAICPDLKVDLGVLGKQQFDLENKFKPFTVEIVDSVEAYATMLRSIFDFSALKELLSGPNRLKIRIDAMHGVVGPYVKKILCEELGAPANSAVNCVPLEDFGGHHPDPNLTYAADLVETMKSGEHDFGAAFDGDGDRNMILGKHGFFVNPSDSVAVIAANIFSIPYFQQTGVRGFARSMPTSGALDRVANATKIALYETPTGWKFFGNLMDASKLSLCGEESFGTGSDHIREKDGLWAVLAWLSILATRKQSVEDILKDHWQKYGRNFFTRYDYEEVEAEGANKMMKDLEALMFDRSFVGKQFSAKDKVYTVEKADNFEYSDPVDGSISRNQGLRLIFTDGSRIIFRLSGTGSAGATIRLYIDSYEKDVAKINQDPQVMLAPLISIALKVSQLQERTGRSAPTVIT
;
A
#
# COMPACT_ATOMS: atom_id res chain seq x y z
N MET A 1 -18.90 11.93 -49.84
CA MET A 1 -18.51 10.83 -48.93
C MET A 1 -19.78 10.42 -48.22
N ASP A 2 -20.27 9.21 -48.48
CA ASP A 2 -21.55 8.76 -47.95
C ASP A 2 -21.34 8.29 -46.51
N TRP A 3 -21.71 9.14 -45.55
CA TRP A 3 -21.70 8.77 -44.14
C TRP A 3 -22.74 7.67 -43.91
N GLN A 4 -22.34 6.59 -43.25
CA GLN A 4 -23.25 5.53 -42.83
C GLN A 4 -24.05 6.00 -41.63
N TYR A 5 -25.37 5.83 -41.69
CA TYR A 5 -26.32 6.33 -40.69
C TYR A 5 -26.90 5.21 -39.82
N MET A 6 -27.09 5.51 -38.55
CA MET A 6 -27.81 4.71 -37.56
C MET A 6 -28.54 5.64 -36.59
N GLN A 7 -29.69 5.20 -36.08
CA GLN A 7 -30.47 5.93 -35.09
C GLN A 7 -30.83 5.00 -33.93
N SER A 8 -31.00 5.57 -32.75
CA SER A 8 -31.73 4.92 -31.65
C SER A 8 -32.47 5.98 -30.84
N LYS A 9 -33.64 5.64 -30.32
CA LYS A 9 -34.45 6.49 -29.43
C LYS A 9 -34.29 6.04 -27.98
N GLY A 10 -34.71 6.90 -27.06
CA GLY A 10 -34.91 6.55 -25.66
C GLY A 10 -35.64 7.66 -24.92
N CYS A 11 -35.63 7.57 -23.60
CA CYS A 11 -36.30 8.52 -22.73
C CYS A 11 -35.53 8.73 -21.43
N PHE A 12 -35.57 9.97 -20.91
CA PHE A 12 -35.30 10.28 -19.52
C PHE A 12 -36.61 10.18 -18.74
N PHE A 13 -36.66 9.38 -17.69
CA PHE A 13 -37.81 9.31 -16.77
C PHE A 13 -37.41 9.89 -15.42
N LEU A 14 -38.35 10.61 -14.79
CA LEU A 14 -38.19 11.11 -13.44
C LEU A 14 -38.87 10.15 -12.46
N GLU A 15 -38.10 9.63 -11.51
CA GLU A 15 -38.58 8.75 -10.45
C GLU A 15 -39.20 9.54 -9.29
N GLU A 16 -39.94 8.84 -8.41
CA GLU A 16 -40.66 9.47 -7.30
C GLU A 16 -39.74 10.20 -6.30
N ASP A 17 -38.52 9.69 -6.10
CA ASP A 17 -37.48 10.28 -5.26
C ASP A 17 -36.73 11.44 -5.94
N GLY A 18 -37.05 11.73 -7.21
CA GLY A 18 -36.44 12.77 -8.03
C GLY A 18 -35.20 12.32 -8.78
N GLU A 19 -34.81 11.04 -8.72
CA GLU A 19 -33.76 10.50 -9.58
C GLU A 19 -34.20 10.47 -11.06
N ILE A 20 -33.23 10.57 -11.96
CA ILE A 20 -33.46 10.50 -13.40
C ILE A 20 -32.84 9.21 -13.94
N ILE A 21 -33.68 8.35 -14.48
CA ILE A 21 -33.26 7.12 -15.15
C ILE A 21 -33.28 7.30 -16.66
N SER A 22 -32.39 6.61 -17.36
CA SER A 22 -32.36 6.62 -18.83
C SER A 22 -31.76 5.35 -19.41
N HIS A 23 -32.04 5.12 -20.68
CA HIS A 23 -31.48 4.01 -21.45
C HIS A 23 -29.98 4.19 -21.64
N GLN A 24 -29.22 3.12 -21.44
CA GLN A 24 -27.79 3.04 -21.72
C GLN A 24 -27.54 2.26 -23.00
N TYR A 25 -26.61 2.74 -23.84
CA TYR A 25 -26.37 2.12 -25.15
C TYR A 25 -24.94 1.64 -25.29
N ARG A 26 -24.78 0.50 -25.98
CA ARG A 26 -23.49 0.05 -26.51
C ARG A 26 -23.45 0.28 -28.01
N MET A 27 -22.42 1.01 -28.43
CA MET A 27 -22.10 1.29 -29.82
C MET A 27 -20.82 0.56 -30.23
N GLN A 28 -20.87 -0.23 -31.29
CA GLN A 28 -19.72 -0.90 -31.88
C GLN A 28 -19.23 -0.14 -33.11
N ILE A 29 -17.93 0.19 -33.12
CA ILE A 29 -17.21 0.73 -34.28
C ILE A 29 -16.27 -0.37 -34.80
N ALA A 30 -16.49 -0.83 -36.02
CA ALA A 30 -15.75 -1.95 -36.60
C ALA A 30 -14.34 -1.55 -37.08
N GLN A 31 -14.18 -0.31 -37.54
CA GLN A 31 -12.90 0.24 -37.97
C GLN A 31 -12.81 1.72 -37.67
N ARG A 32 -11.57 2.21 -37.55
CA ARG A 32 -11.30 3.61 -37.23
C ARG A 32 -12.02 4.53 -38.22
N SER A 33 -12.90 5.40 -37.71
CA SER A 33 -13.81 6.21 -38.53
C SER A 33 -13.96 7.61 -37.92
N MET A 34 -14.14 8.62 -38.78
CA MET A 34 -14.71 9.88 -38.34
C MET A 34 -16.19 9.66 -38.00
N VAL A 35 -16.60 10.08 -36.82
CA VAL A 35 -17.94 9.88 -36.27
C VAL A 35 -18.56 11.22 -35.90
N TYR A 36 -19.83 11.39 -36.25
CA TYR A 36 -20.67 12.50 -35.84
C TYR A 36 -21.88 11.94 -35.07
N LEU A 37 -21.99 12.34 -33.81
CA LEU A 37 -23.02 11.90 -32.87
C LEU A 37 -23.87 13.10 -32.50
N THR A 38 -25.19 12.93 -32.46
CA THR A 38 -26.09 13.93 -31.88
C THR A 38 -27.12 13.30 -30.97
N ILE A 39 -27.51 14.04 -29.93
CA ILE A 39 -28.68 13.77 -29.10
C ILE A 39 -29.58 15.01 -29.09
N LYS A 40 -30.90 14.81 -29.12
CA LYS A 40 -31.90 15.87 -28.97
C LYS A 40 -33.21 15.33 -28.42
N PRO A 41 -34.02 16.14 -27.73
CA PRO A 41 -35.40 15.79 -27.41
C PRO A 41 -36.20 15.36 -28.65
N LEU A 42 -37.03 14.34 -28.49
CA LEU A 42 -37.90 13.81 -29.53
C LEU A 42 -39.22 14.59 -29.52
N ASN A 43 -39.59 15.10 -30.69
CA ASN A 43 -40.86 15.79 -30.88
C ASN A 43 -41.94 14.76 -31.21
N LEU A 44 -42.86 14.53 -30.26
CA LEU A 44 -44.00 13.64 -30.42
C LEU A 44 -45.16 14.35 -31.10
N SER A 45 -45.98 13.61 -31.85
CA SER A 45 -47.13 14.16 -32.56
C SER A 45 -48.29 14.44 -31.62
N GLN A 46 -48.19 15.50 -30.81
CA GLN A 46 -49.36 16.00 -30.08
C GLN A 46 -50.17 16.96 -30.95
N VAL A 47 -51.49 16.95 -30.72
CA VAL A 47 -52.51 17.80 -31.33
C VAL A 47 -51.98 19.21 -31.64
N GLU A 48 -52.12 19.66 -32.88
CA GLU A 48 -51.66 20.99 -33.35
C GLU A 48 -51.98 22.09 -32.32
N GLY A 49 -50.94 22.70 -31.73
CA GLY A 49 -51.06 23.89 -30.88
C GLY A 49 -50.76 23.75 -29.39
N LYS A 50 -50.48 22.54 -28.85
CA LYS A 50 -49.98 22.38 -27.46
C LYS A 50 -48.43 22.40 -27.42
N PRO A 51 -47.79 23.20 -26.54
CA PRO A 51 -46.33 23.20 -26.40
C PRO A 51 -45.85 21.94 -25.68
N SER A 52 -44.85 21.25 -26.22
CA SER A 52 -44.17 20.10 -25.58
C SER A 52 -43.15 20.59 -24.56
N PRO A 53 -43.45 20.57 -23.24
CA PRO A 53 -42.58 21.19 -22.23
C PRO A 53 -41.18 20.55 -22.15
N TRP A 54 -41.04 19.28 -22.52
CA TRP A 54 -39.77 18.55 -22.49
C TRP A 54 -38.79 18.94 -23.61
N LEU A 55 -39.22 19.61 -24.68
CA LEU A 55 -38.29 20.05 -25.75
C LEU A 55 -37.25 21.06 -25.23
N SER A 56 -37.57 21.72 -24.11
CA SER A 56 -36.63 22.63 -23.44
C SER A 56 -35.60 21.92 -22.55
N VAL A 57 -35.71 20.61 -22.33
CA VAL A 57 -34.80 19.83 -21.49
C VAL A 57 -33.44 19.73 -22.17
N ASP A 58 -32.40 20.09 -21.43
CA ASP A 58 -31.03 19.93 -21.86
C ASP A 58 -30.66 18.45 -21.92
N THR A 59 -29.99 18.05 -22.99
CA THR A 59 -29.55 16.67 -23.21
C THR A 59 -28.06 16.63 -23.52
N ALA A 60 -27.35 15.66 -22.99
CA ALA A 60 -25.95 15.40 -23.27
C ALA A 60 -25.76 13.89 -23.46
N LEU A 61 -24.78 13.52 -24.26
CA LEU A 61 -24.39 12.13 -24.46
C LEU A 61 -22.90 12.02 -24.14
N TYR A 62 -22.59 11.28 -23.08
CA TYR A 62 -21.22 10.95 -22.70
C TYR A 62 -20.79 9.68 -23.42
N ILE A 63 -19.60 9.73 -24.04
CA ILE A 63 -19.06 8.64 -24.86
C ILE A 63 -17.87 8.06 -24.11
N LEU A 64 -17.99 6.81 -23.68
CA LEU A 64 -16.95 6.10 -22.95
C LEU A 64 -16.51 4.85 -23.72
N LYS A 65 -15.22 4.55 -23.73
CA LYS A 65 -14.67 3.36 -24.41
C LYS A 65 -14.56 2.18 -23.44
N GLU A 66 -15.00 1.01 -23.87
CA GLU A 66 -14.84 -0.26 -23.15
C GLU A 66 -13.40 -0.79 -23.30
N ASN A 67 -12.74 -1.06 -22.18
CA ASN A 67 -11.41 -1.68 -22.14
C ASN A 67 -11.50 -3.22 -21.99
N GLU A 68 -10.38 -3.92 -22.18
CA GLU A 68 -10.31 -5.40 -22.24
C GLU A 68 -10.88 -6.14 -21.02
N SER A 69 -11.03 -5.47 -19.86
CA SER A 69 -11.52 -6.07 -18.62
C SER A 69 -13.02 -5.88 -18.32
N GLN A 70 -13.83 -5.30 -19.23
CA GLN A 70 -15.27 -4.95 -19.05
C GLN A 70 -15.61 -4.03 -17.86
N ALA A 71 -14.73 -3.89 -16.86
CA ALA A 71 -14.98 -3.14 -15.62
C ALA A 71 -14.64 -1.64 -15.69
N ASN A 72 -13.92 -1.19 -16.73
CA ASN A 72 -13.44 0.20 -16.83
C ASN A 72 -13.82 0.87 -18.14
N LEU A 73 -14.71 1.87 -18.04
CA LEU A 73 -15.11 2.76 -19.12
C LEU A 73 -14.25 4.03 -19.11
N GLN A 74 -13.51 4.28 -20.20
CA GLN A 74 -12.70 5.49 -20.34
C GLN A 74 -13.51 6.60 -21.01
N LEU A 75 -13.73 7.74 -20.35
CA LEU A 75 -14.32 8.92 -20.98
C LEU A 75 -13.49 9.34 -22.20
N VAL A 76 -14.14 9.39 -23.36
CA VAL A 76 -13.57 9.88 -24.63
C VAL A 76 -13.95 11.35 -24.81
N CYS A 77 -15.25 11.64 -24.72
CA CYS A 77 -15.82 12.95 -24.98
C CYS A 77 -17.30 12.99 -24.55
N PHE A 78 -17.94 14.14 -24.71
CA PHE A 78 -19.37 14.31 -24.53
C PHE A 78 -19.91 15.31 -25.57
N THR A 79 -21.20 15.26 -25.86
CA THR A 79 -21.85 16.19 -26.80
C THR A 79 -22.06 17.57 -26.19
N GLU A 80 -21.85 18.61 -26.98
CA GLU A 80 -22.07 20.01 -26.59
C GLU A 80 -23.13 20.63 -27.51
N LEU A 81 -23.75 21.74 -27.07
CA LEU A 81 -24.80 22.41 -27.84
C LEU A 81 -24.27 22.83 -29.23
N ARG A 82 -25.01 22.49 -30.28
CA ARG A 82 -24.69 22.90 -31.66
C ARG A 82 -25.69 23.91 -32.20
N ASN A 83 -26.99 23.60 -32.10
CA ASN A 83 -28.05 24.48 -32.59
C ASN A 83 -29.38 24.14 -31.90
N ARG A 84 -30.05 25.16 -31.34
CA ARG A 84 -31.33 25.08 -30.61
C ARG A 84 -31.34 24.00 -29.52
N GLU A 85 -31.79 22.80 -29.85
CA GLU A 85 -32.01 21.66 -28.94
C GLU A 85 -31.09 20.47 -29.28
N VAL A 86 -30.22 20.62 -30.28
CA VAL A 86 -29.33 19.55 -30.75
C VAL A 86 -27.95 19.68 -30.11
N PHE A 87 -27.57 18.65 -29.38
CA PHE A 87 -26.23 18.48 -28.82
C PHE A 87 -25.45 17.50 -29.68
N GLY A 88 -24.22 17.84 -30.05
CA GLY A 88 -23.45 17.01 -30.97
C GLY A 88 -21.95 17.06 -30.80
N TRP A 89 -21.32 15.95 -31.14
CA TRP A 89 -19.88 15.77 -31.12
C TRP A 89 -19.38 15.19 -32.45
N THR A 90 -18.24 15.68 -32.91
CA THR A 90 -17.55 15.16 -34.11
C THR A 90 -16.11 14.82 -33.74
N GLY A 91 -15.65 13.63 -34.09
CA GLY A 91 -14.26 13.24 -33.92
C GLY A 91 -13.98 11.81 -34.37
N GLU A 92 -12.72 11.41 -34.31
CA GLU A 92 -12.28 10.09 -34.75
C GLU A 92 -12.39 9.06 -33.63
N LEU A 93 -13.09 7.95 -33.90
CA LEU A 93 -13.18 6.79 -33.00
C LEU A 93 -12.44 5.59 -33.61
N GLY A 94 -11.66 4.89 -32.78
CA GLY A 94 -11.00 3.64 -33.16
C GLY A 94 -11.94 2.43 -33.17
N PRO A 95 -11.50 1.26 -33.62
CA PRO A 95 -12.29 0.04 -33.49
C PRO A 95 -12.49 -0.31 -32.00
N GLY A 96 -13.69 -0.75 -31.65
CA GLY A 96 -14.02 -1.14 -30.28
C GLY A 96 -15.50 -0.95 -29.93
N ILE A 97 -15.81 -1.16 -28.65
CA ILE A 97 -17.13 -0.94 -28.08
C ILE A 97 -17.10 0.34 -27.25
N TYR A 98 -18.14 1.15 -27.42
CA TYR A 98 -18.32 2.44 -26.78
C TYR A 98 -19.66 2.46 -26.07
N TRP A 99 -19.66 2.88 -24.81
CA TRP A 99 -20.86 3.16 -24.06
C TRP A 99 -21.30 4.59 -24.33
N LEU A 100 -22.57 4.76 -24.69
CA LEU A 100 -23.20 6.06 -24.85
C LEU A 100 -24.18 6.22 -23.68
N ILE A 101 -23.88 7.19 -22.82
CA ILE A 101 -24.61 7.46 -21.59
C ILE A 101 -25.33 8.80 -21.76
N PRO A 102 -26.65 8.79 -22.02
CA PRO A 102 -27.45 10.00 -22.04
C PRO A 102 -27.49 10.64 -20.65
N SER A 103 -27.55 11.95 -20.61
CA SER A 103 -27.61 12.72 -19.38
C SER A 103 -28.42 13.99 -19.60
N THR A 104 -29.13 14.41 -18.56
CA THR A 104 -29.68 15.77 -18.42
C THR A 104 -29.21 16.33 -17.09
N THR A 105 -29.09 17.64 -16.95
CA THR A 105 -28.78 18.27 -15.66
C THR A 105 -29.90 18.10 -14.63
N GLY A 106 -31.10 17.67 -15.05
CA GLY A 106 -32.31 17.63 -14.20
C GLY A 106 -32.83 19.03 -13.86
N CYS A 107 -32.23 20.08 -14.44
CA CYS A 107 -32.61 21.44 -14.13
C CYS A 107 -34.01 21.78 -14.68
N ARG A 108 -34.42 21.17 -15.80
CA ARG A 108 -35.69 21.46 -16.49
C ARG A 108 -36.67 20.27 -16.53
N LEU A 109 -36.21 19.05 -16.21
CA LEU A 109 -37.05 17.87 -16.03
C LEU A 109 -37.30 17.66 -14.54
N ARG A 110 -38.46 18.11 -14.04
CA ARG A 110 -38.83 18.03 -12.61
C ARG A 110 -40.32 17.85 -12.42
N LYS A 111 -40.68 17.28 -11.27
CA LYS A 111 -42.06 17.12 -10.83
C LYS A 111 -42.70 18.50 -10.65
N LYS A 112 -43.71 18.79 -11.46
CA LYS A 112 -44.48 20.05 -11.36
C LYS A 112 -45.68 19.80 -10.44
N ILE A 113 -45.78 20.55 -9.36
CA ILE A 113 -46.99 20.57 -8.51
C ILE A 113 -47.98 21.54 -9.18
N ASN A 114 -48.64 21.08 -10.24
CA ASN A 114 -49.79 21.79 -10.79
C ASN A 114 -51.06 21.04 -10.37
N PRO A 115 -52.06 21.70 -9.75
CA PRO A 115 -53.34 21.06 -9.47
C PRO A 115 -54.00 20.71 -10.81
N VAL A 116 -54.13 19.41 -11.10
CA VAL A 116 -54.91 18.96 -12.24
C VAL A 116 -56.38 19.19 -11.91
N THR A 117 -57.07 20.00 -12.72
CA THR A 117 -58.46 20.38 -12.45
C THR A 117 -59.48 19.37 -12.96
N ASP A 118 -59.16 18.56 -13.99
CA ASP A 118 -60.04 17.53 -14.56
C ASP A 118 -59.22 16.29 -15.01
N GLU A 119 -59.66 15.08 -14.64
CA GLU A 119 -59.07 13.80 -15.04
C GLU A 119 -59.59 13.35 -16.43
N ALA A 120 -58.69 12.96 -17.33
CA ALA A 120 -59.05 12.57 -18.69
C ALA A 120 -59.76 11.21 -18.72
N GLN A 121 -60.81 11.09 -19.53
CA GLN A 121 -61.49 9.81 -19.71
C GLN A 121 -60.66 8.89 -20.64
N LEU A 122 -60.26 7.72 -20.15
CA LEU A 122 -59.46 6.74 -20.93
C LEU A 122 -60.32 5.82 -21.81
N VAL A 123 -61.48 5.43 -21.29
CA VAL A 123 -62.38 4.46 -21.94
C VAL A 123 -63.84 4.90 -21.90
N TYR A 124 -64.62 4.42 -22.86
CA TYR A 124 -66.07 4.61 -22.90
C TYR A 124 -66.77 3.32 -23.35
N ARG A 125 -68.06 3.20 -23.02
CA ARG A 125 -68.92 2.12 -23.50
C ARG A 125 -69.83 2.65 -24.60
N ASP A 126 -70.00 1.87 -25.66
CA ASP A 126 -71.02 2.17 -26.67
C ASP A 126 -72.43 1.76 -26.21
N GLU A 127 -73.43 1.97 -27.07
CA GLU A 127 -74.84 1.62 -26.80
C GLU A 127 -75.06 0.11 -26.61
N THR A 128 -74.09 -0.74 -27.00
CA THR A 128 -74.14 -2.21 -26.84
C THR A 128 -73.45 -2.68 -25.56
N GLY A 129 -72.86 -1.77 -24.79
CA GLY A 129 -72.10 -2.05 -23.58
C GLY A 129 -70.65 -2.46 -23.85
N LYS A 130 -70.19 -2.45 -25.11
CA LYS A 130 -68.82 -2.80 -25.49
C LYS A 130 -67.86 -1.65 -25.17
N LEU A 131 -66.69 -1.98 -24.62
CA LEU A 131 -65.68 -1.01 -24.20
C LEU A 131 -64.80 -0.58 -25.38
N PHE A 132 -64.44 0.71 -25.43
CA PHE A 132 -63.53 1.30 -26.41
C PHE A 132 -62.60 2.32 -25.74
N LEU A 133 -61.37 2.43 -26.25
CA LEU A 133 -60.43 3.49 -25.87
C LEU A 133 -60.87 4.83 -26.48
N THR A 134 -60.76 5.92 -25.72
CA THR A 134 -61.01 7.29 -26.21
C THR A 134 -59.97 7.71 -27.26
N LYS A 135 -60.28 8.75 -28.05
CA LYS A 135 -59.37 9.23 -29.10
C LYS A 135 -58.08 9.78 -28.49
N GLU A 136 -58.22 10.49 -27.39
CA GLU A 136 -57.14 11.09 -26.62
C GLU A 136 -56.21 10.01 -26.07
N PHE A 137 -56.76 8.97 -25.44
CA PHE A 137 -55.95 7.87 -24.92
C PHE A 137 -55.27 7.06 -26.02
N LYS A 138 -55.92 6.82 -27.17
CA LYS A 138 -55.26 6.21 -28.34
C LYS A 138 -54.09 7.04 -28.85
N SER A 139 -54.21 8.37 -28.84
CA SER A 139 -53.10 9.26 -29.18
C SER A 139 -51.94 9.11 -28.20
N THR A 140 -52.23 9.05 -26.89
CA THR A 140 -51.21 8.84 -25.86
C THR A 140 -50.52 7.48 -25.97
N LEU A 141 -51.27 6.40 -26.24
CA LEU A 141 -50.68 5.08 -26.47
C LEU A 141 -49.81 5.06 -27.73
N SER A 142 -50.18 5.83 -28.76
CA SER A 142 -49.34 6.00 -29.96
C SER A 142 -48.04 6.75 -29.63
N ASP A 143 -48.09 7.77 -28.78
CA ASP A 143 -46.91 8.47 -28.30
C ASP A 143 -46.01 7.53 -27.49
N ILE A 144 -46.58 6.74 -26.57
CA ILE A 144 -45.85 5.72 -25.79
C ILE A 144 -45.17 4.72 -26.71
N PHE A 145 -45.88 4.19 -27.72
CA PHE A 145 -45.33 3.28 -28.71
C PHE A 145 -44.10 3.90 -29.41
N GLU A 146 -44.18 5.17 -29.81
CA GLU A 146 -43.05 5.87 -30.45
C GLU A 146 -41.84 6.05 -29.53
N VAL A 147 -42.05 6.11 -28.21
CA VAL A 147 -41.00 6.23 -27.20
C VAL A 147 -40.29 4.91 -26.94
N ILE A 148 -41.03 3.79 -26.93
CA ILE A 148 -40.49 2.46 -26.63
C ILE A 148 -40.00 1.69 -27.86
N ASP A 149 -40.36 2.13 -29.07
CA ASP A 149 -39.74 1.72 -30.34
C ASP A 149 -38.33 2.35 -30.46
N LEU A 150 -37.35 1.73 -29.79
CA LEU A 150 -36.01 2.26 -29.58
C LEU A 150 -35.15 2.21 -30.85
N ASP A 151 -35.45 1.32 -31.80
CA ASP A 151 -34.76 1.26 -33.09
C ASP A 151 -35.49 2.03 -34.21
N GLY A 152 -36.73 2.46 -33.98
CA GLY A 152 -37.53 3.26 -34.91
C GLY A 152 -38.07 2.46 -36.09
N ASN A 153 -38.16 1.14 -35.98
CA ASN A 153 -38.60 0.28 -37.07
C ASN A 153 -40.13 0.18 -37.19
N GLY A 154 -40.87 0.72 -36.22
CA GLY A 154 -42.33 0.75 -36.16
C GLY A 154 -42.98 -0.54 -35.63
N LEU A 155 -42.21 -1.41 -34.98
CA LEU A 155 -42.62 -2.65 -34.33
C LEU A 155 -41.95 -2.72 -32.95
N LEU A 156 -42.50 -3.51 -32.01
CA LEU A 156 -41.87 -3.73 -30.70
C LEU A 156 -41.34 -5.14 -30.60
N SER A 157 -40.03 -5.25 -30.46
CA SER A 157 -39.36 -6.48 -30.07
C SER A 157 -39.65 -6.85 -28.61
N LEU A 158 -39.37 -8.10 -28.22
CA LEU A 158 -39.45 -8.53 -26.82
C LEU A 158 -38.54 -7.68 -25.91
N GLU A 159 -37.38 -7.26 -26.41
CA GLU A 159 -36.43 -6.43 -25.64
C GLU A 159 -37.03 -5.04 -25.37
N GLU A 160 -37.63 -4.40 -26.38
CA GLU A 160 -38.31 -3.09 -26.25
C GLU A 160 -39.55 -3.17 -25.38
N TYR A 161 -40.37 -4.21 -25.57
CA TYR A 161 -41.52 -4.46 -24.73
C TYR A 161 -41.13 -4.69 -23.27
N ASN A 162 -40.00 -5.38 -23.01
CA ASN A 162 -39.49 -5.56 -21.66
C ASN A 162 -38.98 -4.28 -21.00
N PHE A 163 -38.56 -3.25 -21.76
CA PHE A 163 -38.28 -1.94 -21.17
C PHE A 163 -39.56 -1.24 -20.72
N PHE A 164 -40.65 -1.40 -21.47
CA PHE A 164 -41.97 -0.90 -21.09
C PHE A 164 -42.49 -1.63 -19.84
N GLU A 165 -42.54 -2.97 -19.85
CA GLU A 165 -43.02 -3.78 -18.72
C GLU A 165 -42.22 -3.53 -17.44
N LEU A 166 -40.89 -3.50 -17.53
CA LEU A 166 -40.06 -3.23 -16.36
C LEU A 166 -40.37 -1.86 -15.74
N ARG A 167 -40.83 -0.90 -16.54
CA ARG A 167 -41.19 0.44 -16.05
C ARG A 167 -42.61 0.51 -15.49
N THR A 168 -43.56 -0.24 -16.07
CA THR A 168 -44.98 -0.17 -15.72
C THR A 168 -45.38 -1.17 -14.64
N SER A 169 -44.86 -2.39 -14.70
CA SER A 169 -45.17 -3.51 -13.82
C SER A 169 -44.01 -3.91 -12.89
N GLY A 170 -42.77 -3.56 -13.26
CA GLY A 170 -41.56 -3.95 -12.52
C GLY A 170 -41.07 -5.37 -12.82
N GLU A 171 -41.75 -6.09 -13.72
CA GLU A 171 -41.41 -7.45 -14.13
C GLU A 171 -41.09 -7.50 -15.62
N LYS A 172 -40.40 -8.57 -16.06
CA LYS A 172 -40.13 -8.81 -17.47
C LYS A 172 -41.09 -9.86 -18.01
N CYS A 173 -41.56 -9.64 -19.22
CA CYS A 173 -42.22 -10.64 -20.04
C CYS A 173 -41.18 -11.71 -20.44
N ASP A 174 -41.43 -12.96 -20.03
CA ASP A 174 -40.63 -14.11 -20.46
C ASP A 174 -41.02 -14.57 -21.88
N GLU A 175 -40.27 -15.53 -22.44
CA GLU A 175 -40.50 -15.98 -23.82
C GLU A 175 -41.85 -16.69 -24.01
N ASP A 176 -42.38 -17.32 -22.96
CA ASP A 176 -43.65 -18.05 -23.00
C ASP A 176 -44.83 -17.07 -22.99
N ALA A 177 -44.81 -16.09 -22.09
CA ALA A 177 -45.77 -14.99 -22.07
C ALA A 177 -45.72 -14.16 -23.36
N TRP A 178 -44.53 -13.93 -23.90
CA TRP A 178 -44.37 -13.24 -25.19
C TRP A 178 -44.97 -14.05 -26.34
N ALA A 179 -44.81 -15.37 -26.35
CA ALA A 179 -45.44 -16.22 -27.37
C ALA A 179 -46.97 -16.09 -27.33
N VAL A 180 -47.56 -16.10 -26.13
CA VAL A 180 -49.00 -15.89 -25.94
C VAL A 180 -49.44 -14.50 -26.42
N CYS A 181 -48.64 -13.45 -26.14
CA CYS A 181 -48.89 -12.11 -26.65
C CYS A 181 -48.91 -12.09 -28.19
N ARG A 182 -47.93 -12.74 -28.84
CA ARG A 182 -47.86 -12.79 -30.31
C ARG A 182 -49.01 -13.54 -30.97
N ASP A 183 -49.55 -14.56 -30.30
CA ASP A 183 -50.66 -15.36 -30.83
C ASP A 183 -52.01 -14.66 -30.70
N ASN A 184 -52.15 -13.75 -29.72
CA ASN A 184 -53.42 -13.08 -29.40
C ASN A 184 -53.56 -11.65 -29.96
N PHE A 185 -52.46 -10.99 -30.32
CA PHE A 185 -52.45 -9.60 -30.78
C PHE A 185 -51.81 -9.43 -32.16
N ASP A 186 -52.03 -8.28 -32.81
CA ASP A 186 -51.49 -7.99 -34.14
C ASP A 186 -49.96 -7.89 -34.11
N THR A 187 -49.29 -8.79 -34.83
CA THR A 187 -47.83 -8.86 -34.92
C THR A 187 -47.33 -8.93 -36.35
N LYS A 188 -46.11 -8.45 -36.57
CA LYS A 188 -45.41 -8.55 -37.85
C LYS A 188 -43.95 -8.89 -37.58
N ARG A 189 -43.38 -9.86 -38.32
CA ARG A 189 -42.00 -10.35 -38.10
C ARG A 189 -41.73 -10.81 -36.66
N ASN A 190 -42.74 -11.38 -35.99
CA ASN A 190 -42.70 -11.80 -34.59
C ASN A 190 -42.54 -10.65 -33.56
N GLU A 191 -42.86 -9.42 -33.97
CA GLU A 191 -42.82 -8.20 -33.15
C GLU A 191 -44.21 -7.55 -33.12
N LEU A 192 -44.54 -6.87 -32.02
CA LEU A 192 -45.87 -6.30 -31.80
C LEU A 192 -46.06 -5.04 -32.66
N THR A 193 -47.17 -4.95 -33.39
CA THR A 193 -47.48 -3.72 -34.15
C THR A 193 -48.08 -2.66 -33.23
N ARG A 194 -48.13 -1.41 -33.71
CA ARG A 194 -48.84 -0.33 -33.01
C ARG A 194 -50.31 -0.68 -32.73
N GLN A 195 -50.98 -1.36 -33.66
CA GLN A 195 -52.36 -1.80 -33.45
C GLN A 195 -52.44 -2.90 -32.40
N GLY A 196 -51.52 -3.88 -32.43
CA GLY A 196 -51.44 -4.93 -31.42
C GLY A 196 -51.19 -4.37 -30.01
N PHE A 197 -50.34 -3.35 -29.88
CA PHE A 197 -50.13 -2.63 -28.62
C PHE A 197 -51.39 -1.93 -28.10
N MET A 198 -52.17 -1.31 -29.00
CA MET A 198 -53.47 -0.71 -28.63
C MET A 198 -54.48 -1.77 -28.19
N ASP A 199 -54.53 -2.91 -28.90
CA ASP A 199 -55.46 -4.00 -28.59
C ASP A 199 -55.12 -4.66 -27.25
N LEU A 200 -53.83 -4.75 -26.91
CA LEU A 200 -53.33 -5.22 -25.61
C LEU A 200 -53.82 -4.32 -24.46
N ASN A 201 -53.66 -3.00 -24.58
CA ASN A 201 -54.13 -2.05 -23.57
C ASN A 201 -55.68 -2.03 -23.49
N LEU A 202 -56.37 -2.29 -24.60
CA LEU A 202 -57.83 -2.46 -24.58
C LEU A 202 -58.25 -3.77 -23.89
N MET A 203 -57.48 -4.85 -24.01
CA MET A 203 -57.72 -6.08 -23.26
C MET A 203 -57.58 -5.85 -21.76
N GLU A 204 -56.51 -5.19 -21.32
CA GLU A 204 -56.30 -4.82 -19.91
C GLU A 204 -57.48 -4.01 -19.34
N ALA A 205 -57.99 -3.06 -20.12
CA ALA A 205 -59.19 -2.30 -19.76
C ALA A 205 -60.45 -3.18 -19.65
N ASN A 206 -60.60 -4.20 -20.49
CA ASN A 206 -61.74 -5.12 -20.47
C ASN A 206 -61.68 -6.10 -19.28
N ASP A 207 -60.49 -6.60 -18.93
CA ASP A 207 -60.28 -7.55 -17.83
C ASP A 207 -60.69 -6.94 -16.46
N ARG A 208 -60.62 -5.62 -16.35
CA ARG A 208 -61.04 -4.83 -15.19
C ARG A 208 -62.47 -4.26 -15.31
N GLU A 209 -63.29 -4.79 -16.22
CA GLU A 209 -64.65 -4.30 -16.49
C GLU A 209 -64.73 -2.79 -16.79
N GLY A 210 -63.67 -2.21 -17.37
CA GLY A 210 -63.57 -0.79 -17.72
C GLY A 210 -63.06 0.12 -16.59
N ASP A 211 -62.58 -0.41 -15.47
CA ASP A 211 -61.88 0.37 -14.44
C ASP A 211 -60.50 0.85 -14.96
N PRO A 212 -60.24 2.17 -15.02
CA PRO A 212 -59.00 2.72 -15.56
C PRO A 212 -57.81 2.68 -14.58
N CYS A 213 -57.93 2.13 -13.37
CA CYS A 213 -56.87 2.21 -12.35
C CYS A 213 -55.51 1.65 -12.83
N ASP A 214 -55.48 0.47 -13.44
CA ASP A 214 -54.21 -0.15 -13.91
C ASP A 214 -53.62 0.63 -15.10
N LEU A 215 -54.47 1.11 -16.02
CA LEU A 215 -54.05 1.98 -17.12
C LEU A 215 -53.43 3.30 -16.63
N TRP A 216 -53.96 3.85 -15.53
CA TRP A 216 -53.39 5.04 -14.90
C TRP A 216 -52.03 4.78 -14.26
N VAL A 217 -51.80 3.59 -13.69
CA VAL A 217 -50.47 3.18 -13.21
C VAL A 217 -49.48 3.17 -14.37
N THR A 218 -49.86 2.54 -15.49
CA THR A 218 -49.06 2.52 -16.74
C THR A 218 -48.74 3.94 -17.24
N LEU A 219 -49.75 4.81 -17.32
CA LEU A 219 -49.59 6.19 -17.77
C LEU A 219 -48.66 7.01 -16.84
N HIS A 220 -48.85 6.89 -15.53
CA HIS A 220 -48.00 7.56 -14.56
C HIS A 220 -46.56 7.07 -14.62
N SER A 221 -46.36 5.76 -14.75
CA SER A 221 -45.04 5.15 -14.95
C SER A 221 -44.34 5.61 -16.24
N MET A 222 -45.11 5.91 -17.29
CA MET A 222 -44.58 6.49 -18.53
C MET A 222 -44.42 8.02 -18.48
N GLY A 223 -44.72 8.65 -17.33
CA GLY A 223 -44.52 10.07 -17.08
C GLY A 223 -45.68 10.99 -17.48
N TYR A 224 -46.86 10.44 -17.76
CA TYR A 224 -48.08 11.18 -18.06
C TYR A 224 -48.84 11.56 -16.78
N ASN A 225 -49.39 12.78 -16.77
CA ASN A 225 -50.29 13.22 -15.71
C ASN A 225 -51.76 12.84 -16.01
N LYS A 226 -52.66 13.15 -15.07
CA LYS A 226 -54.11 12.88 -15.20
C LYS A 226 -54.80 13.63 -16.35
N ALA A 227 -54.15 14.61 -16.98
CA ALA A 227 -54.64 15.30 -18.17
C ALA A 227 -54.07 14.73 -19.48
N LEU A 228 -53.40 13.56 -19.43
CA LEU A 228 -52.68 12.94 -20.55
C LEU A 228 -51.55 13.81 -21.12
N GLU A 229 -50.95 14.65 -20.28
CA GLU A 229 -49.79 15.47 -20.64
C GLU A 229 -48.51 14.82 -20.12
N LEU A 230 -47.50 14.70 -20.98
CA LEU A 230 -46.19 14.15 -20.62
C LEU A 230 -45.39 15.20 -19.84
N THR A 231 -45.25 14.99 -18.53
CA THR A 231 -44.65 15.98 -17.61
C THR A 231 -43.44 15.45 -16.85
N GLU A 232 -43.33 14.14 -16.68
CA GLU A 232 -42.29 13.47 -15.88
C GLU A 232 -41.36 12.61 -16.75
N ALA A 233 -41.38 12.81 -18.06
CA ALA A 233 -40.45 12.17 -18.97
C ALA A 233 -40.00 13.11 -20.10
N CYS A 234 -38.81 12.84 -20.66
CA CYS A 234 -38.26 13.53 -21.82
C CYS A 234 -37.74 12.51 -22.84
N PRO A 235 -38.55 12.16 -23.84
CA PRO A 235 -38.12 11.36 -24.98
C PRO A 235 -36.98 12.04 -25.74
N PHE A 236 -36.03 11.28 -26.27
CA PHE A 236 -34.91 11.77 -27.04
C PHE A 236 -34.55 10.82 -28.18
N VAL A 237 -33.77 11.33 -29.13
CA VAL A 237 -33.22 10.55 -30.24
C VAL A 237 -31.71 10.78 -30.37
N ILE A 238 -31.00 9.70 -30.64
CA ILE A 238 -29.56 9.65 -30.89
C ILE A 238 -29.35 9.33 -32.37
N ASP A 239 -28.68 10.24 -33.09
CA ASP A 239 -28.27 10.02 -34.48
C ASP A 239 -26.75 9.80 -34.54
N ILE A 240 -26.34 8.80 -35.31
CA ILE A 240 -24.95 8.38 -35.45
C ILE A 240 -24.60 8.30 -36.93
N TYR A 241 -23.58 9.07 -37.32
CA TYR A 241 -23.01 9.06 -38.64
C TYR A 241 -21.55 8.62 -38.55
N ALA A 242 -21.13 7.65 -39.35
CA ALA A 242 -19.74 7.24 -39.43
C ALA A 242 -19.26 7.12 -40.88
N GLU A 243 -18.07 7.66 -41.15
CA GLU A 243 -17.56 7.78 -42.52
C GLU A 243 -17.17 6.43 -43.14
N LYS A 244 -16.53 5.53 -42.38
CA LYS A 244 -15.90 4.34 -42.93
C LYS A 244 -16.60 3.03 -42.56
N CYS A 245 -17.45 2.97 -41.54
CA CYS A 245 -18.21 1.76 -41.23
C CYS A 245 -19.63 2.09 -40.78
N LYS A 246 -20.54 1.14 -40.97
CA LYS A 246 -21.87 1.22 -40.36
C LYS A 246 -21.76 0.91 -38.86
N PRO A 247 -22.05 1.87 -37.97
CA PRO A 247 -22.02 1.62 -36.53
C PRO A 247 -23.18 0.70 -36.15
N LYS A 248 -23.02 -0.08 -35.09
CA LYS A 248 -24.11 -0.85 -34.48
C LYS A 248 -24.39 -0.27 -33.11
N ILE A 249 -25.62 0.09 -32.82
CA ILE A 249 -26.06 0.55 -31.50
C ILE A 249 -27.09 -0.43 -30.95
N LYS A 250 -27.06 -0.66 -29.64
CA LYS A 250 -28.05 -1.44 -28.91
C LYS A 250 -28.30 -0.83 -27.54
N ALA A 251 -29.56 -0.64 -27.16
CA ALA A 251 -29.94 -0.34 -25.78
C ALA A 251 -29.72 -1.58 -24.90
N VAL A 252 -29.08 -1.42 -23.74
CA VAL A 252 -28.65 -2.55 -22.89
C VAL A 252 -29.51 -2.65 -21.65
N HIS A 253 -29.64 -1.55 -20.90
CA HIS A 253 -30.43 -1.48 -19.67
C HIS A 253 -30.88 -0.04 -19.43
N MET A 254 -31.81 0.12 -18.49
CA MET A 254 -32.30 1.41 -18.01
C MET A 254 -31.91 1.53 -16.54
N GLU A 255 -31.19 2.59 -16.19
CA GLU A 255 -30.72 2.79 -14.82
C GLU A 255 -30.64 4.27 -14.47
N ALA A 256 -30.60 4.54 -13.16
CA ALA A 256 -30.27 5.85 -12.64
C ALA A 256 -28.91 6.29 -13.14
N CYS A 257 -28.80 7.59 -13.41
CA CYS A 257 -27.58 8.30 -13.77
C CYS A 257 -26.52 8.24 -12.65
N SER A 258 -25.98 7.05 -12.35
CA SER A 258 -25.13 6.78 -11.18
C SER A 258 -23.64 6.71 -11.53
N GLY A 259 -22.78 6.73 -10.50
CA GLY A 259 -21.35 6.35 -10.45
C GLY A 259 -20.46 6.63 -11.66
N GLN A 260 -20.65 5.93 -12.78
CA GLN A 260 -19.88 6.11 -14.02
C GLN A 260 -20.14 7.47 -14.67
N LEU A 261 -21.39 7.92 -14.71
CA LEU A 261 -21.74 9.23 -15.28
C LEU A 261 -21.19 10.36 -14.41
N GLU A 262 -21.29 10.26 -13.09
CA GLU A 262 -20.70 11.24 -12.16
C GLU A 262 -19.18 11.34 -12.34
N LYS A 263 -18.49 10.20 -12.48
CA LYS A 263 -17.04 10.16 -12.79
C LYS A 263 -16.74 10.83 -14.13
N ALA A 264 -17.56 10.58 -15.15
CA ALA A 264 -17.41 11.18 -16.46
C ALA A 264 -17.62 12.71 -16.42
N ILE A 265 -18.64 13.19 -15.70
CA ILE A 265 -18.90 14.61 -15.47
C ILE A 265 -17.72 15.25 -14.71
N CYS A 266 -17.25 14.63 -13.62
CA CYS A 266 -16.11 15.14 -12.87
C CYS A 266 -14.85 15.24 -13.74
N LYS A 267 -14.54 14.21 -14.54
CA LYS A 267 -13.40 14.22 -15.48
C LYS A 267 -13.56 15.30 -16.54
N SER A 268 -14.76 15.47 -17.11
CA SER A 268 -15.00 16.47 -18.14
C SER A 268 -14.78 17.88 -17.59
N VAL A 269 -15.32 18.19 -16.41
CA VAL A 269 -15.17 19.50 -15.75
C VAL A 269 -13.73 19.75 -15.31
N LEU A 270 -13.04 18.77 -14.71
CA LEU A 270 -11.62 18.93 -14.35
C LEU A 270 -10.71 19.16 -15.57
N SER A 271 -11.11 18.66 -16.74
CA SER A 271 -10.32 18.81 -17.97
C SER A 271 -10.61 20.11 -18.75
N LYS A 272 -11.85 20.60 -18.71
CA LYS A 272 -12.32 21.74 -19.53
C LYS A 272 -12.72 22.97 -18.73
N GLY A 273 -12.96 22.83 -17.43
CA GLY A 273 -13.45 23.89 -16.55
C GLY A 273 -12.34 24.78 -16.00
N ASP A 274 -12.72 25.99 -15.62
CA ASP A 274 -11.83 26.93 -14.96
C ASP A 274 -11.71 26.60 -13.48
N ALA A 275 -10.47 26.48 -12.99
CA ALA A 275 -10.18 26.23 -11.58
C ALA A 275 -10.01 27.53 -10.82
N LYS A 276 -10.81 27.75 -9.76
CA LYS A 276 -10.68 28.88 -8.85
C LYS A 276 -10.55 28.41 -7.40
N VAL A 277 -9.53 28.89 -6.70
CA VAL A 277 -9.41 28.72 -5.25
C VAL A 277 -10.48 29.56 -4.56
N MET A 278 -11.18 28.99 -3.58
CA MET A 278 -12.22 29.70 -2.84
C MET A 278 -11.57 30.78 -1.95
N ASP A 279 -12.10 32.01 -2.03
CA ASP A 279 -11.55 33.16 -1.31
C ASP A 279 -11.57 32.89 0.20
N GLY A 280 -10.39 32.98 0.85
CA GLY A 280 -10.21 32.68 2.27
C GLY A 280 -10.02 31.19 2.60
N TYR A 281 -10.06 30.27 1.62
CA TYR A 281 -9.92 28.83 1.81
C TYR A 281 -8.97 28.22 0.76
N GLU A 282 -7.65 28.31 1.00
CA GLU A 282 -6.60 27.90 0.04
C GLU A 282 -6.68 26.43 -0.41
N ASN A 283 -7.27 25.57 0.41
CA ASN A 283 -7.38 24.13 0.16
C ASN A 283 -8.67 23.73 -0.55
N ILE A 284 -9.57 24.67 -0.86
CA ILE A 284 -10.84 24.39 -1.54
C ILE A 284 -10.79 24.97 -2.94
N ILE A 285 -10.85 24.10 -3.94
CA ILE A 285 -10.79 24.49 -5.36
C ILE A 285 -12.13 24.17 -6.00
N VAL A 286 -12.74 25.17 -6.63
CA VAL A 286 -13.97 25.02 -7.40
C VAL A 286 -13.62 25.05 -8.88
N HIS A 287 -13.83 23.92 -9.55
CA HIS A 287 -13.68 23.79 -11.00
C HIS A 287 -15.04 24.04 -11.64
N THR A 288 -15.16 25.02 -12.54
CA THR A 288 -16.45 25.37 -13.15
C THR A 288 -16.37 25.28 -14.67
N TYR A 289 -17.22 24.45 -15.24
CA TYR A 289 -17.46 24.38 -16.68
C TYR A 289 -18.78 25.07 -16.99
N SER A 290 -18.75 26.02 -17.91
CA SER A 290 -19.92 26.80 -18.33
C SER A 290 -20.09 26.70 -19.84
N CYS A 291 -21.31 26.46 -20.30
CA CYS A 291 -21.70 26.54 -21.69
C CYS A 291 -22.97 27.40 -21.83
N ASP A 292 -23.47 27.59 -23.06
CA ASP A 292 -24.65 28.42 -23.32
C ASP A 292 -25.93 27.90 -22.65
N THR A 293 -26.00 26.61 -22.30
CA THR A 293 -27.21 25.96 -21.76
C THR A 293 -27.15 25.59 -20.29
N TRP A 294 -25.97 25.32 -19.73
CA TRP A 294 -25.82 24.95 -18.33
C TRP A 294 -24.44 25.27 -17.77
N ILE A 295 -24.35 25.21 -16.44
CA ILE A 295 -23.13 25.36 -15.65
C ILE A 295 -22.98 24.11 -14.78
N THR A 296 -21.76 23.58 -14.71
CA THR A 296 -21.40 22.46 -13.84
C THR A 296 -20.19 22.83 -13.01
N SER A 297 -20.29 22.70 -11.68
CA SER A 297 -19.19 22.97 -10.75
C SER A 297 -18.80 21.69 -10.00
N VAL A 298 -17.49 21.42 -9.94
CA VAL A 298 -16.89 20.32 -9.17
C VAL A 298 -16.02 20.92 -8.08
N ILE A 299 -16.23 20.47 -6.84
CA ILE A 299 -15.50 21.01 -5.69
C ILE A 299 -14.46 19.99 -5.21
N GLU A 300 -13.21 20.40 -5.18
CA GLU A 300 -12.05 19.63 -4.72
C GLU A 300 -11.63 20.12 -3.33
N ASN A 301 -11.71 19.25 -2.33
CA ASN A 301 -11.23 19.50 -0.97
C ASN A 301 -9.83 18.90 -0.75
N LYS A 302 -8.83 19.77 -0.57
CA LYS A 302 -7.43 19.40 -0.27
C LYS A 302 -7.08 19.53 1.22
N SER A 303 -8.06 19.74 2.10
CA SER A 303 -7.84 19.83 3.55
C SER A 303 -7.96 18.45 4.22
N ASP A 304 -7.42 18.30 5.42
CA ASP A 304 -7.55 17.08 6.25
C ASP A 304 -8.93 16.94 6.91
N GLU A 305 -9.80 17.94 6.75
CA GLU A 305 -11.10 18.00 7.41
C GLU A 305 -12.24 17.96 6.38
N LYS A 306 -13.38 17.48 6.83
CA LYS A 306 -14.62 17.58 6.07
C LYS A 306 -15.07 19.03 5.97
N VAL A 307 -15.51 19.46 4.79
CA VAL A 307 -15.96 20.84 4.55
C VAL A 307 -17.41 20.85 4.10
N ILE A 308 -18.19 21.79 4.63
CA ILE A 308 -19.57 22.06 4.22
C ILE A 308 -19.59 23.39 3.47
N ILE A 309 -20.04 23.37 2.22
CA ILE A 309 -20.05 24.53 1.34
C ILE A 309 -21.49 24.96 1.10
N HIS A 310 -21.81 26.19 1.49
CA HIS A 310 -23.12 26.79 1.26
C HIS A 310 -23.17 27.45 -0.12
N ILE A 311 -24.12 27.03 -0.95
CA ILE A 311 -24.40 27.60 -2.26
C ILE A 311 -25.63 28.50 -2.14
N ASN A 312 -25.49 29.77 -2.51
CA ASN A 312 -26.57 30.75 -2.54
C ASN A 312 -26.83 31.21 -3.99
N ASN A 313 -28.03 30.92 -4.48
CA ASN A 313 -28.54 31.27 -5.81
C ASN A 313 -29.66 32.32 -5.78
N GLU A 314 -29.93 32.99 -4.66
CA GLU A 314 -31.03 33.96 -4.51
C GLU A 314 -30.98 35.14 -5.50
N LEU A 315 -29.78 35.53 -5.92
CA LEU A 315 -29.56 36.61 -6.89
C LEU A 315 -29.59 36.12 -8.34
N SER A 316 -29.72 34.82 -8.58
CA SER A 316 -29.77 34.24 -9.91
C SER A 316 -31.08 34.59 -10.60
N LYS A 317 -31.00 35.22 -11.78
CA LYS A 317 -32.18 35.65 -12.56
C LYS A 317 -32.42 34.82 -13.82
N ASN A 318 -31.43 34.01 -14.22
CA ASN A 318 -31.42 33.31 -15.50
C ASN A 318 -30.98 31.84 -15.40
N CYS A 319 -30.66 31.34 -14.21
CA CYS A 319 -30.25 29.95 -13.99
C CYS A 319 -31.12 29.28 -12.92
N VAL A 320 -31.36 27.98 -13.08
CA VAL A 320 -31.98 27.11 -12.08
C VAL A 320 -31.01 25.98 -11.73
N ASN A 321 -31.02 25.49 -10.49
CA ASN A 321 -30.16 24.40 -10.04
C ASN A 321 -30.95 23.12 -9.82
N ASN A 322 -30.33 21.96 -10.05
CA ASN A 322 -30.94 20.63 -9.98
C ASN A 322 -31.62 20.31 -8.64
N ARG A 323 -31.26 20.96 -7.53
CA ARG A 323 -31.89 20.75 -6.21
C ARG A 323 -33.18 21.55 -5.99
N GLY A 324 -33.44 22.57 -6.79
CA GLY A 324 -34.67 23.38 -6.68
C GLY A 324 -34.74 24.28 -5.45
N LEU A 325 -33.61 24.47 -4.76
CA LEU A 325 -33.50 25.33 -3.59
C LEU A 325 -32.68 26.58 -3.93
N ASN A 326 -33.08 27.73 -3.40
CA ASN A 326 -32.30 28.96 -3.57
C ASN A 326 -31.01 28.94 -2.74
N ILE A 327 -31.02 28.27 -1.58
CA ILE A 327 -29.85 28.09 -0.73
C ILE A 327 -29.78 26.62 -0.32
N PHE A 328 -28.61 26.00 -0.44
CA PHE A 328 -28.36 24.64 0.02
C PHE A 328 -26.89 24.42 0.38
N ALA A 329 -26.59 23.33 1.08
CA ALA A 329 -25.24 22.95 1.45
C ALA A 329 -24.77 21.70 0.69
N VAL A 330 -23.48 21.64 0.38
CA VAL A 330 -22.79 20.50 -0.20
C VAL A 330 -21.68 20.07 0.76
N GLU A 331 -21.68 18.81 1.15
CA GLU A 331 -20.63 18.22 1.97
C GLU A 331 -19.53 17.64 1.08
N VAL A 332 -18.27 17.97 1.39
CA VAL A 332 -17.10 17.48 0.66
C VAL A 332 -16.12 16.84 1.65
N GLY A 333 -15.86 15.55 1.48
CA GLY A 333 -14.97 14.79 2.35
C GLY A 333 -13.52 15.30 2.36
N PRO A 334 -12.72 14.98 3.38
CA PRO A 334 -11.32 15.39 3.48
C PRO A 334 -10.45 14.74 2.40
N LYS A 335 -9.24 15.28 2.21
CA LYS A 335 -8.20 14.61 1.42
C LYS A 335 -7.91 13.25 2.05
N SER A 336 -7.88 12.22 1.22
CA SER A 336 -7.41 10.89 1.62
C SER A 336 -6.07 10.61 0.97
N THR A 337 -5.16 10.00 1.74
CA THR A 337 -3.91 9.46 1.18
C THR A 337 -4.08 7.96 1.05
N MET A 338 -3.88 7.45 -0.17
CA MET A 338 -3.87 6.02 -0.45
C MET A 338 -2.48 5.60 -0.90
N ILE A 339 -2.07 4.39 -0.53
CA ILE A 339 -0.88 3.79 -1.10
C ILE A 339 -1.19 3.48 -2.57
N GLY A 340 -0.62 4.26 -3.49
CA GLY A 340 -0.83 4.07 -4.93
C GLY A 340 0.19 3.14 -5.60
N ARG A 341 1.29 2.82 -4.91
CA ARG A 341 2.36 1.97 -5.44
C ARG A 341 2.99 1.12 -4.34
N LEU A 342 3.10 -0.18 -4.58
CA LEU A 342 3.92 -1.11 -3.79
C LEU A 342 5.08 -1.64 -4.63
N VAL A 343 6.22 -1.87 -3.99
CA VAL A 343 7.37 -2.57 -4.56
C VAL A 343 7.63 -3.78 -3.69
N ILE A 344 7.60 -4.97 -4.28
CA ILE A 344 7.71 -6.26 -3.58
C ILE A 344 8.80 -7.08 -4.27
N GLY A 345 9.65 -7.77 -3.51
CA GLY A 345 10.60 -8.70 -4.12
C GLY A 345 9.91 -9.90 -4.74
N GLN A 346 10.54 -10.50 -5.74
CA GLN A 346 10.05 -11.72 -6.36
C GLN A 346 9.79 -12.80 -5.31
N ASN A 347 8.64 -13.47 -5.40
CA ASN A 347 8.13 -14.45 -4.43
C ASN A 347 7.97 -13.90 -3.01
N GLY A 348 7.88 -12.58 -2.83
CA GLY A 348 7.84 -11.94 -1.51
C GLY A 348 9.18 -11.86 -0.79
N ILE A 349 10.28 -12.23 -1.44
CA ILE A 349 11.62 -12.32 -0.83
C ILE A 349 12.34 -10.96 -0.95
N LEU A 350 12.57 -10.28 0.18
CA LEU A 350 13.52 -9.17 0.31
C LEU A 350 14.18 -9.23 1.69
N SER A 351 15.52 -9.12 1.72
CA SER A 351 16.23 -8.95 2.99
C SER A 351 15.96 -7.58 3.60
N THR A 352 16.06 -7.45 4.92
CA THR A 352 15.93 -6.16 5.62
C THR A 352 16.89 -5.10 5.06
N PRO A 353 18.18 -5.40 4.78
CA PRO A 353 19.08 -4.46 4.10
C PRO A 353 18.60 -4.04 2.70
N ALA A 354 18.06 -4.98 1.91
CA ALA A 354 17.55 -4.71 0.57
C ALA A 354 16.29 -3.81 0.62
N VAL A 355 15.40 -4.01 1.59
CA VAL A 355 14.26 -3.11 1.81
C VAL A 355 14.74 -1.69 2.13
N SER A 356 15.69 -1.54 3.05
CA SER A 356 16.25 -0.22 3.39
C SER A 356 16.89 0.46 2.17
N CYS A 357 17.65 -0.30 1.37
CA CYS A 357 18.23 0.16 0.11
C CYS A 357 17.16 0.65 -0.88
N ILE A 358 16.12 -0.15 -1.12
CA ILE A 358 15.06 0.17 -2.08
C ILE A 358 14.26 1.39 -1.64
N ILE A 359 13.84 1.48 -0.36
CA ILE A 359 13.12 2.64 0.19
C ILE A 359 13.90 3.93 -0.14
N ARG A 360 15.20 3.94 0.14
CA ARG A 360 16.08 5.09 -0.09
C ARG A 360 16.27 5.39 -1.57
N LYS A 361 16.48 4.36 -2.40
CA LYS A 361 16.68 4.47 -3.85
C LYS A 361 15.47 5.09 -4.55
N ILE A 362 14.26 4.65 -4.22
CA ILE A 362 13.03 5.09 -4.89
C ILE A 362 12.29 6.20 -4.14
N LYS A 363 12.83 6.64 -2.99
CA LYS A 363 12.23 7.64 -2.08
C LYS A 363 10.81 7.22 -1.64
N ALA A 364 10.65 5.96 -1.26
CA ALA A 364 9.38 5.46 -0.71
C ALA A 364 9.09 6.13 0.65
N ILE A 365 7.81 6.17 1.03
CA ILE A 365 7.40 6.71 2.34
C ILE A 365 7.79 5.81 3.52
N GLY A 366 8.09 4.55 3.25
CA GLY A 366 8.40 3.51 4.23
C GLY A 366 8.33 2.11 3.61
N GLY A 367 8.39 1.09 4.45
CA GLY A 367 8.25 -0.31 4.05
C GLY A 367 7.81 -1.19 5.20
N ILE A 368 7.11 -2.27 4.86
CA ILE A 368 6.69 -3.31 5.80
C ILE A 368 7.54 -4.54 5.52
N ILE A 369 8.16 -5.08 6.55
CA ILE A 369 9.06 -6.24 6.47
C ILE A 369 8.45 -7.35 7.30
N LEU A 370 8.12 -8.46 6.66
CA LEU A 370 7.57 -9.65 7.31
C LEU A 370 8.72 -10.53 7.77
N THR A 371 9.12 -10.37 9.03
CA THR A 371 10.26 -11.08 9.61
C THR A 371 10.23 -11.04 11.14
N ALA A 372 10.64 -12.14 11.75
CA ALA A 372 10.99 -12.23 13.18
C ALA A 372 12.52 -12.27 13.40
N SER A 373 13.33 -11.85 12.41
CA SER A 373 14.80 -11.83 12.43
C SER A 373 15.38 -13.19 12.79
N HIS A 374 16.02 -13.32 13.95
CA HIS A 374 16.66 -14.54 14.45
C HIS A 374 15.72 -15.62 15.04
N ASN A 375 14.44 -15.29 15.22
CA ASN A 375 13.46 -16.22 15.79
C ASN A 375 13.11 -17.37 14.80
N PRO A 376 12.74 -18.56 15.30
CA PRO A 376 12.40 -19.70 14.45
C PRO A 376 11.09 -19.46 13.69
N GLY A 377 10.97 -20.08 12.51
CA GLY A 377 9.80 -19.99 11.62
C GLY A 377 8.94 -21.25 11.60
N GLY A 378 8.04 -21.33 10.62
CA GLY A 378 7.12 -22.45 10.43
C GLY A 378 5.82 -22.36 11.25
N PRO A 379 4.92 -23.35 11.13
CA PRO A 379 3.56 -23.28 11.72
C PRO A 379 3.51 -23.13 13.24
N ASN A 380 4.54 -23.57 13.95
CA ASN A 380 4.67 -23.48 15.41
C ASN A 380 5.75 -22.46 15.83
N GLY A 381 6.27 -21.67 14.89
CA GLY A 381 7.30 -20.68 15.13
C GLY A 381 6.74 -19.27 15.38
N ASP A 382 7.62 -18.29 15.34
CA ASP A 382 7.30 -16.89 15.55
C ASP A 382 6.99 -16.17 14.22
N PHE A 383 6.28 -15.05 14.30
CA PHE A 383 6.07 -14.15 13.17
C PHE A 383 6.21 -12.69 13.62
N GLY A 384 6.76 -11.84 12.75
CA GLY A 384 6.99 -10.44 13.05
C GLY A 384 6.64 -9.53 11.88
N ILE A 385 6.13 -8.34 12.21
CA ILE A 385 5.84 -7.28 11.24
C ILE A 385 6.64 -6.06 11.67
N LYS A 386 7.71 -5.77 10.94
CA LYS A 386 8.57 -4.60 11.15
C LYS A 386 8.16 -3.48 10.20
N PHE A 387 8.10 -2.25 10.70
CA PHE A 387 7.78 -1.07 9.92
C PHE A 387 8.97 -0.12 9.85
N ASN A 388 9.42 0.17 8.64
CA ASN A 388 10.46 1.15 8.33
C ASN A 388 9.85 2.40 7.71
N ILE A 389 10.47 3.55 7.97
CA ILE A 389 10.02 4.87 7.49
C ILE A 389 10.84 5.33 6.27
N SER A 390 10.57 6.55 5.80
CA SER A 390 11.10 7.08 4.53
C SER A 390 12.62 7.20 4.44
N ASN A 391 13.34 7.28 5.56
CA ASN A 391 14.81 7.25 5.55
C ASN A 391 15.38 5.84 5.28
N GLY A 392 14.52 4.81 5.30
CA GLY A 392 14.85 3.40 5.12
C GLY A 392 15.08 2.64 6.43
N GLY A 393 15.03 3.28 7.59
CA GLY A 393 15.30 2.66 8.90
C GLY A 393 14.04 2.36 9.71
N PRO A 394 14.19 1.69 10.87
CA PRO A 394 13.07 1.35 11.74
C PRO A 394 12.28 2.58 12.19
N ALA A 395 10.97 2.40 12.37
CA ALA A 395 10.13 3.45 12.92
C ALA A 395 10.60 3.91 14.32
N PRO A 396 10.71 5.24 14.57
CA PRO A 396 11.01 5.79 15.88
C PRO A 396 9.83 5.62 16.85
N GLU A 397 10.07 5.85 18.15
CA GLU A 397 9.08 5.63 19.23
C GLU A 397 7.77 6.37 19.00
N ALA A 398 7.84 7.64 18.57
CA ALA A 398 6.65 8.43 18.28
C ALA A 398 5.73 7.77 17.22
N ILE A 399 6.30 7.05 16.25
CA ILE A 399 5.53 6.36 15.21
C ILE A 399 5.01 5.02 15.74
N THR A 400 5.85 4.24 16.44
CA THR A 400 5.40 2.96 17.02
C THR A 400 4.32 3.14 18.07
N ASP A 401 4.43 4.18 18.91
CA ASP A 401 3.41 4.53 19.91
C ASP A 401 2.11 4.94 19.22
N LYS A 402 2.18 5.72 18.13
CA LYS A 402 1.00 6.09 17.35
C LYS A 402 0.31 4.87 16.74
N ILE A 403 1.08 3.95 16.16
CA ILE A 403 0.55 2.67 15.65
C ILE A 403 -0.12 1.88 16.78
N PHE A 404 0.52 1.79 17.95
CA PHE A 404 -0.03 1.09 19.11
C PHE A 404 -1.29 1.74 19.69
N GLN A 405 -1.39 3.08 19.72
CA GLN A 405 -2.62 3.75 20.13
C GLN A 405 -3.75 3.45 19.14
N ILE A 406 -3.49 3.55 17.83
CA ILE A 406 -4.48 3.22 16.80
C ILE A 406 -4.95 1.76 16.93
N SER A 407 -4.03 0.81 17.13
CA SER A 407 -4.41 -0.62 17.22
C SER A 407 -5.31 -0.93 18.42
N LYS A 408 -5.26 -0.15 19.50
CA LYS A 408 -6.12 -0.34 20.68
C LYS A 408 -7.54 0.19 20.50
N THR A 409 -7.77 1.07 19.53
CA THR A 409 -9.05 1.77 19.33
C THR A 409 -9.56 1.64 17.89
N ILE A 410 -9.06 0.68 17.12
CA ILE A 410 -9.49 0.46 15.74
C ILE A 410 -10.90 -0.15 15.74
N GLU A 411 -11.83 0.46 14.99
CA GLU A 411 -13.23 0.00 14.87
C GLU A 411 -13.51 -0.65 13.51
N GLU A 412 -12.80 -0.22 12.47
CA GLU A 412 -12.95 -0.71 11.10
C GLU A 412 -11.61 -0.68 10.33
N TYR A 413 -11.53 -1.44 9.24
CA TYR A 413 -10.43 -1.39 8.28
C TYR A 413 -10.97 -1.61 6.85
N ALA A 414 -10.30 -1.03 5.86
CA ALA A 414 -10.67 -1.15 4.44
C ALA A 414 -9.85 -2.26 3.74
N ILE A 415 -10.49 -3.04 2.87
CA ILE A 415 -9.87 -4.13 2.13
C ILE A 415 -10.45 -4.26 0.71
N CYS A 416 -9.62 -4.67 -0.26
CA CYS A 416 -10.04 -5.07 -1.60
C CYS A 416 -9.93 -6.60 -1.71
N PRO A 417 -10.98 -7.38 -1.40
CA PRO A 417 -10.88 -8.84 -1.24
C PRO A 417 -10.55 -9.57 -2.55
N ASP A 418 -10.94 -8.99 -3.69
CA ASP A 418 -10.75 -9.61 -5.01
C ASP A 418 -9.39 -9.32 -5.64
N LEU A 419 -8.57 -8.46 -5.01
CA LEU A 419 -7.26 -8.09 -5.53
C LEU A 419 -6.26 -9.23 -5.33
N LYS A 420 -5.74 -9.77 -6.44
CA LYS A 420 -4.72 -10.84 -6.44
C LYS A 420 -3.47 -10.39 -7.18
N VAL A 421 -2.33 -10.50 -6.51
CA VAL A 421 -0.99 -10.21 -7.06
C VAL A 421 -0.28 -11.53 -7.31
N ASP A 422 0.33 -11.69 -8.48
CA ASP A 422 1.27 -12.79 -8.74
C ASP A 422 2.68 -12.38 -8.33
N LEU A 423 3.18 -12.90 -7.22
CA LEU A 423 4.52 -12.56 -6.71
C LEU A 423 5.66 -13.19 -7.53
N GLY A 424 5.37 -14.19 -8.37
CA GLY A 424 6.39 -14.91 -9.14
C GLY A 424 6.85 -14.19 -10.41
N VAL A 425 6.02 -13.27 -10.93
CA VAL A 425 6.25 -12.60 -12.21
C VAL A 425 6.81 -11.20 -11.99
N LEU A 426 8.07 -11.00 -12.38
CA LEU A 426 8.73 -9.69 -12.38
C LEU A 426 7.97 -8.68 -13.25
N GLY A 427 7.93 -7.42 -12.82
CA GLY A 427 7.34 -6.31 -13.57
C GLY A 427 6.17 -5.64 -12.87
N LYS A 428 5.47 -4.78 -13.60
CA LYS A 428 4.36 -3.96 -13.07
C LYS A 428 3.03 -4.65 -13.30
N GLN A 429 2.23 -4.71 -12.25
CA GLN A 429 0.84 -5.15 -12.24
C GLN A 429 -0.01 -3.95 -11.79
N GLN A 430 -1.02 -3.59 -12.59
CA GLN A 430 -1.88 -2.43 -12.30
C GLN A 430 -3.30 -2.90 -12.02
N PHE A 431 -3.90 -2.30 -10.99
CA PHE A 431 -5.22 -2.63 -10.49
C PHE A 431 -6.04 -1.35 -10.40
N ASP A 432 -7.13 -1.30 -11.13
CA ASP A 432 -8.09 -0.20 -11.03
C ASP A 432 -9.00 -0.46 -9.83
N LEU A 433 -9.01 0.47 -8.89
CA LEU A 433 -9.82 0.37 -7.68
C LEU A 433 -11.12 1.16 -7.84
N GLU A 434 -12.21 0.63 -7.30
CA GLU A 434 -13.50 1.33 -7.32
C GLU A 434 -13.37 2.72 -6.66
N ASN A 435 -13.99 3.71 -7.28
CA ASN A 435 -14.00 5.11 -6.82
C ASN A 435 -12.62 5.77 -6.69
N LYS A 436 -11.58 5.25 -7.36
CA LYS A 436 -10.24 5.86 -7.43
C LYS A 436 -9.85 6.24 -8.85
N PHE A 437 -9.20 7.41 -8.99
CA PHE A 437 -8.84 7.97 -10.30
C PHE A 437 -7.54 7.41 -10.89
N LYS A 438 -6.60 7.00 -10.04
CA LYS A 438 -5.30 6.44 -10.44
C LYS A 438 -5.27 4.94 -10.10
N PRO A 439 -4.70 4.09 -10.97
CA PRO A 439 -4.55 2.67 -10.66
C PRO A 439 -3.60 2.49 -9.47
N PHE A 440 -3.90 1.48 -8.65
CA PHE A 440 -2.97 0.92 -7.70
C PHE A 440 -1.94 0.08 -8.46
N THR A 441 -0.64 0.34 -8.24
CA THR A 441 0.44 -0.35 -8.95
C THR A 441 1.22 -1.23 -8.00
N VAL A 442 1.41 -2.50 -8.33
CA VAL A 442 2.36 -3.39 -7.66
C VAL A 442 3.51 -3.67 -8.62
N GLU A 443 4.74 -3.46 -8.18
CA GLU A 443 5.94 -3.74 -8.95
C GLU A 443 6.74 -4.84 -8.29
N ILE A 444 6.77 -6.01 -8.94
CA ILE A 444 7.58 -7.14 -8.51
C ILE A 444 8.99 -6.95 -9.06
N VAL A 445 9.97 -6.85 -8.17
CA VAL A 445 11.38 -6.60 -8.51
C VAL A 445 12.25 -7.80 -8.19
N ASP A 446 13.38 -7.91 -8.89
CA ASP A 446 14.42 -8.88 -8.49
C ASP A 446 14.89 -8.57 -7.07
N SER A 447 14.91 -9.59 -6.22
CA SER A 447 15.22 -9.43 -4.80
C SER A 447 16.63 -8.89 -4.53
N VAL A 448 17.57 -9.07 -5.46
CA VAL A 448 19.00 -8.85 -5.26
C VAL A 448 19.54 -7.66 -6.06
N GLU A 449 19.03 -7.39 -7.27
CA GLU A 449 19.60 -6.41 -8.21
C GLU A 449 19.91 -5.05 -7.57
N ALA A 450 18.91 -4.40 -6.97
CA ALA A 450 19.07 -3.04 -6.49
C ALA A 450 20.12 -2.96 -5.36
N TYR A 451 20.15 -3.99 -4.53
CA TYR A 451 21.07 -4.15 -3.42
C TYR A 451 22.49 -4.49 -3.90
N ALA A 452 22.65 -5.42 -4.85
CA ALA A 452 23.95 -5.75 -5.46
C ALA A 452 24.54 -4.54 -6.20
N THR A 453 23.71 -3.76 -6.91
CA THR A 453 24.12 -2.49 -7.53
C THR A 453 24.65 -1.50 -6.50
N MET A 454 24.02 -1.39 -5.33
CA MET A 454 24.52 -0.56 -4.23
C MET A 454 25.87 -1.09 -3.72
N LEU A 455 26.01 -2.38 -3.43
CA LEU A 455 27.27 -2.96 -2.93
C LEU A 455 28.43 -2.81 -3.92
N ARG A 456 28.17 -2.93 -5.23
CA ARG A 456 29.16 -2.63 -6.29
C ARG A 456 29.72 -1.23 -6.23
N SER A 457 28.94 -0.25 -5.74
CA SER A 457 29.42 1.12 -5.58
C SER A 457 30.21 1.35 -4.29
N ILE A 458 30.10 0.43 -3.32
CA ILE A 458 30.72 0.54 -1.99
C ILE A 458 32.08 -0.17 -1.95
N PHE A 459 32.16 -1.37 -2.55
CA PHE A 459 33.32 -2.26 -2.48
C PHE A 459 34.03 -2.41 -3.83
N ASP A 460 35.31 -2.78 -3.79
CA ASP A 460 36.05 -3.15 -5.00
C ASP A 460 35.75 -4.62 -5.36
N PHE A 461 34.75 -4.81 -6.22
CA PHE A 461 34.36 -6.16 -6.67
C PHE A 461 35.46 -6.85 -7.49
N SER A 462 36.39 -6.10 -8.10
CA SER A 462 37.53 -6.70 -8.81
C SER A 462 38.50 -7.34 -7.82
N ALA A 463 38.89 -6.61 -6.76
CA ALA A 463 39.77 -7.12 -5.72
C ALA A 463 39.13 -8.30 -4.97
N LEU A 464 37.83 -8.22 -4.67
CA LEU A 464 37.10 -9.32 -4.03
C LEU A 464 37.01 -10.55 -4.94
N LYS A 465 36.80 -10.37 -6.25
CA LYS A 465 36.79 -11.46 -7.21
C LYS A 465 38.14 -12.14 -7.31
N GLU A 466 39.24 -11.37 -7.33
CA GLU A 466 40.60 -11.91 -7.30
C GLU A 466 40.85 -12.71 -6.01
N LEU A 467 40.38 -12.24 -4.86
CA LEU A 467 40.51 -12.93 -3.58
C LEU A 467 39.78 -14.29 -3.56
N LEU A 468 38.59 -14.36 -4.16
CA LEU A 468 37.71 -15.53 -4.09
C LEU A 468 37.84 -16.51 -5.27
N SER A 469 38.56 -16.12 -6.31
CA SER A 469 38.72 -16.90 -7.54
C SER A 469 40.16 -17.39 -7.75
N GLY A 470 40.34 -18.41 -8.60
CA GLY A 470 41.67 -18.91 -8.98
C GLY A 470 42.31 -19.93 -8.02
N PRO A 471 43.59 -20.28 -8.23
CA PRO A 471 44.26 -21.36 -7.50
C PRO A 471 44.59 -21.02 -6.05
N ASN A 472 44.91 -19.75 -5.76
CA ASN A 472 45.25 -19.26 -4.42
C ASN A 472 44.06 -18.59 -3.71
N ARG A 473 42.83 -18.91 -4.13
CA ARG A 473 41.62 -18.31 -3.58
C ARG A 473 41.51 -18.51 -2.07
N LEU A 474 40.95 -17.52 -1.38
CA LEU A 474 40.46 -17.67 -0.02
C LEU A 474 39.33 -18.70 0.00
N LYS A 475 39.46 -19.75 0.82
CA LYS A 475 38.42 -20.77 0.92
C LYS A 475 37.37 -20.32 1.94
N ILE A 476 36.18 -20.00 1.44
CA ILE A 476 35.09 -19.47 2.28
C ILE A 476 33.94 -20.48 2.46
N ARG A 477 33.25 -20.38 3.60
CA ARG A 477 31.97 -21.05 3.89
C ARG A 477 30.97 -20.05 4.43
N ILE A 478 29.86 -19.87 3.72
CA ILE A 478 28.87 -18.83 4.00
C ILE A 478 27.52 -19.50 4.16
N ASP A 479 27.02 -19.49 5.39
CA ASP A 479 25.78 -20.14 5.80
C ASP A 479 24.65 -19.10 5.87
N ALA A 480 23.64 -19.26 5.01
CA ALA A 480 22.47 -18.39 5.04
C ALA A 480 21.38 -18.89 6.01
N MET A 481 21.63 -19.99 6.73
CA MET A 481 20.72 -20.61 7.70
C MET A 481 19.30 -20.82 7.18
N HIS A 482 19.18 -21.16 5.87
CA HIS A 482 17.91 -21.29 5.15
C HIS A 482 17.04 -20.03 5.17
N GLY A 483 17.62 -18.87 5.49
CA GLY A 483 16.96 -17.57 5.53
C GLY A 483 17.05 -16.79 4.23
N VAL A 484 16.67 -15.52 4.29
CA VAL A 484 16.48 -14.65 3.13
C VAL A 484 17.78 -14.39 2.35
N VAL A 485 18.95 -14.54 2.99
CA VAL A 485 20.27 -14.18 2.43
C VAL A 485 20.76 -15.19 1.38
N GLY A 486 20.13 -16.36 1.27
CA GLY A 486 20.54 -17.42 0.34
C GLY A 486 20.71 -16.98 -1.12
N PRO A 487 19.71 -16.34 -1.75
CA PRO A 487 19.82 -15.79 -3.10
C PRO A 487 20.88 -14.69 -3.23
N TYR A 488 21.11 -13.89 -2.19
CA TYR A 488 22.10 -12.82 -2.17
C TYR A 488 23.52 -13.40 -2.18
N VAL A 489 23.80 -14.43 -1.37
CA VAL A 489 25.08 -15.15 -1.38
C VAL A 489 25.36 -15.77 -2.74
N LYS A 490 24.38 -16.49 -3.30
CA LYS A 490 24.53 -17.14 -4.62
C LYS A 490 24.81 -16.13 -5.73
N LYS A 491 23.99 -15.09 -5.87
CA LYS A 491 24.15 -14.11 -6.95
C LYS A 491 25.40 -13.23 -6.78
N ILE A 492 25.71 -12.78 -5.56
CA ILE A 492 26.80 -11.83 -5.32
C ILE A 492 28.13 -12.57 -5.11
N LEU A 493 28.23 -13.44 -4.10
CA LEU A 493 29.50 -14.10 -3.77
C LEU A 493 29.89 -15.16 -4.80
N CYS A 494 28.93 -15.98 -5.27
CA CYS A 494 29.24 -17.07 -6.20
C CYS A 494 29.25 -16.62 -7.67
N GLU A 495 28.15 -16.09 -8.19
CA GLU A 495 28.03 -15.76 -9.61
C GLU A 495 28.86 -14.54 -10.00
N GLU A 496 28.76 -13.44 -9.23
CA GLU A 496 29.44 -12.18 -9.57
C GLU A 496 30.93 -12.19 -9.16
N LEU A 497 31.23 -12.55 -7.91
CA LEU A 497 32.59 -12.57 -7.34
C LEU A 497 33.34 -13.90 -7.53
N GLY A 498 32.70 -14.94 -8.09
CA GLY A 498 33.37 -16.16 -8.52
C GLY A 498 33.73 -17.16 -7.40
N ALA A 499 33.18 -17.00 -6.19
CA ALA A 499 33.31 -18.03 -5.16
C ALA A 499 32.69 -19.36 -5.64
N PRO A 500 33.32 -20.52 -5.42
CA PRO A 500 32.75 -21.80 -5.83
C PRO A 500 31.36 -22.03 -5.21
N ALA A 501 30.46 -22.71 -5.91
CA ALA A 501 29.09 -22.95 -5.42
C ALA A 501 29.02 -23.65 -4.05
N ASN A 502 30.03 -24.47 -3.71
CA ASN A 502 30.10 -25.12 -2.40
C ASN A 502 30.45 -24.17 -1.23
N SER A 503 30.75 -22.91 -1.51
CA SER A 503 30.87 -21.86 -0.51
C SER A 503 29.51 -21.41 0.02
N ALA A 504 28.43 -21.58 -0.76
CA ALA A 504 27.06 -21.20 -0.38
C ALA A 504 26.37 -22.38 0.33
N VAL A 505 26.27 -22.30 1.65
CA VAL A 505 25.65 -23.32 2.52
C VAL A 505 24.27 -22.85 2.94
N ASN A 506 23.28 -23.76 2.95
CA ASN A 506 21.88 -23.48 3.32
C ASN A 506 21.27 -22.26 2.60
N CYS A 507 21.71 -22.00 1.36
CA CYS A 507 21.33 -20.82 0.57
C CYS A 507 20.04 -21.03 -0.25
N VAL A 508 19.08 -21.78 0.28
CA VAL A 508 17.72 -21.91 -0.25
C VAL A 508 16.79 -21.48 0.87
N PRO A 509 16.04 -20.38 0.72
CA PRO A 509 15.08 -19.94 1.73
C PRO A 509 14.03 -21.03 1.98
N LEU A 510 13.77 -21.36 3.24
CA LEU A 510 12.73 -22.30 3.69
C LEU A 510 11.82 -21.61 4.71
N GLU A 511 10.52 -21.89 4.67
CA GLU A 511 9.52 -21.25 5.55
C GLU A 511 9.74 -21.54 7.04
N ASP A 512 10.38 -22.65 7.36
CA ASP A 512 10.72 -23.11 8.71
C ASP A 512 12.23 -23.03 9.00
N PHE A 513 13.01 -22.42 8.11
CA PHE A 513 14.48 -22.37 8.17
C PHE A 513 15.14 -23.76 8.31
N GLY A 514 14.51 -24.81 7.78
CA GLY A 514 14.98 -26.18 7.93
C GLY A 514 14.77 -26.76 9.33
N GLY A 515 13.85 -26.19 10.12
CA GLY A 515 13.53 -26.62 11.48
C GLY A 515 14.49 -26.09 12.56
N HIS A 516 15.29 -25.07 12.25
CA HIS A 516 16.30 -24.51 13.16
C HIS A 516 16.06 -23.02 13.44
N HIS A 517 16.76 -22.47 14.44
CA HIS A 517 16.80 -21.03 14.68
C HIS A 517 17.78 -20.38 13.68
N PRO A 518 17.35 -19.41 12.86
CA PRO A 518 18.25 -18.66 12.00
C PRO A 518 18.96 -17.56 12.81
N ASP A 519 19.71 -17.92 13.84
CA ASP A 519 20.44 -17.00 14.71
C ASP A 519 21.96 -17.25 14.63
N PRO A 520 22.75 -16.33 14.06
CA PRO A 520 24.17 -16.56 13.77
C PRO A 520 25.00 -16.42 15.05
N ASN A 521 25.06 -17.46 15.86
CA ASN A 521 25.91 -17.55 17.04
C ASN A 521 26.56 -18.95 17.16
N LEU A 522 27.50 -19.11 18.10
CA LEU A 522 28.26 -20.35 18.26
C LEU A 522 27.39 -21.57 18.65
N THR A 523 26.18 -21.34 19.17
CA THR A 523 25.24 -22.40 19.58
C THR A 523 24.41 -22.87 18.39
N TYR A 524 23.74 -21.96 17.69
CA TYR A 524 22.80 -22.32 16.63
C TYR A 524 23.46 -22.53 15.26
N ALA A 525 24.58 -21.87 14.98
CA ALA A 525 25.39 -22.12 13.78
C ALA A 525 26.49 -23.17 14.04
N ALA A 526 26.21 -24.18 14.87
CA ALA A 526 27.16 -25.21 15.26
C ALA A 526 27.74 -25.98 14.05
N ASP A 527 26.92 -26.27 13.03
CA ASP A 527 27.37 -26.97 11.82
C ASP A 527 28.45 -26.19 11.05
N LEU A 528 28.29 -24.86 10.98
CA LEU A 528 29.32 -23.99 10.41
C LEU A 528 30.58 -24.02 11.28
N VAL A 529 30.45 -23.93 12.61
CA VAL A 529 31.59 -23.97 13.54
C VAL A 529 32.37 -25.28 13.39
N GLU A 530 31.69 -26.43 13.37
CA GLU A 530 32.33 -27.74 13.18
C GLU A 530 33.00 -27.85 11.80
N THR A 531 32.37 -27.32 10.75
CA THR A 531 32.98 -27.25 9.42
C THR A 531 34.25 -26.41 9.45
N MET A 532 34.25 -25.25 10.10
CA MET A 532 35.42 -24.37 10.20
C MET A 532 36.54 -24.98 11.05
N LYS A 533 36.22 -25.77 12.08
CA LYS A 533 37.19 -26.49 12.92
C LYS A 533 38.05 -27.48 12.15
N SER A 534 37.57 -28.00 11.01
CA SER A 534 38.37 -28.86 10.12
C SER A 534 39.69 -28.21 9.65
N GLY A 535 39.74 -26.87 9.61
CA GLY A 535 40.89 -26.13 9.09
C GLY A 535 40.96 -26.08 7.55
N GLU A 536 39.96 -26.58 6.84
CA GLU A 536 39.93 -26.54 5.38
C GLU A 536 39.62 -25.16 4.81
N HIS A 537 38.85 -24.35 5.55
CA HIS A 537 38.38 -23.02 5.16
C HIS A 537 39.06 -21.94 5.99
N ASP A 538 39.35 -20.80 5.36
CA ASP A 538 40.08 -19.70 5.97
C ASP A 538 39.14 -18.64 6.56
N PHE A 539 37.89 -18.57 6.07
CA PHE A 539 36.86 -17.64 6.48
C PHE A 539 35.48 -18.28 6.45
N GLY A 540 34.72 -18.10 7.53
CA GLY A 540 33.35 -18.57 7.69
C GLY A 540 32.42 -17.43 8.07
N ALA A 541 31.17 -17.44 7.60
CA ALA A 541 30.16 -16.51 8.09
C ALA A 541 28.77 -17.14 8.12
N ALA A 542 27.94 -16.68 9.05
CA ALA A 542 26.51 -17.03 9.14
C ALA A 542 25.65 -15.77 9.20
N PHE A 543 24.42 -15.85 8.69
CA PHE A 543 23.43 -14.75 8.71
C PHE A 543 22.15 -15.16 9.44
N ASP A 544 21.38 -14.18 9.91
CA ASP A 544 20.05 -14.41 10.48
C ASP A 544 18.93 -14.45 9.43
N GLY A 545 17.69 -14.64 9.90
CA GLY A 545 16.52 -14.86 9.04
C GLY A 545 16.26 -13.76 8.01
N ASP A 546 16.46 -12.47 8.37
CA ASP A 546 16.31 -11.31 7.49
C ASP A 546 17.62 -10.68 6.99
N GLY A 547 18.76 -11.22 7.41
CA GLY A 547 20.08 -10.88 6.88
C GLY A 547 20.71 -9.60 7.41
N ASP A 548 20.21 -9.08 8.52
CA ASP A 548 20.74 -7.88 9.15
C ASP A 548 21.86 -8.20 10.17
N ARG A 549 22.00 -9.47 10.59
CA ARG A 549 23.09 -9.94 11.47
C ARG A 549 24.12 -10.78 10.75
N ASN A 550 25.32 -10.83 11.33
CA ASN A 550 26.42 -11.66 10.86
C ASN A 550 27.29 -12.19 12.00
N MET A 551 27.65 -13.47 11.92
CA MET A 551 28.77 -14.04 12.67
C MET A 551 29.96 -14.23 11.74
N ILE A 552 31.17 -13.93 12.21
CA ILE A 552 32.42 -14.09 11.47
C ILE A 552 33.30 -15.12 12.18
N LEU A 553 33.80 -16.07 11.41
CA LEU A 553 34.73 -17.11 11.84
C LEU A 553 36.00 -17.06 10.99
N GLY A 554 37.15 -17.21 11.64
CA GLY A 554 38.41 -17.53 11.01
C GLY A 554 38.61 -19.04 10.86
N LYS A 555 39.79 -19.40 10.35
CA LYS A 555 40.27 -20.78 10.28
C LYS A 555 40.21 -21.47 11.64
N HIS A 556 39.99 -22.79 11.65
CA HIS A 556 39.89 -23.62 12.85
C HIS A 556 38.73 -23.24 13.79
N GLY A 557 37.71 -22.53 13.28
CA GLY A 557 36.59 -22.05 14.09
C GLY A 557 36.96 -20.87 15.00
N PHE A 558 38.00 -20.10 14.65
CA PHE A 558 38.38 -18.91 15.41
C PHE A 558 37.23 -17.90 15.43
N PHE A 559 36.63 -17.69 16.60
CA PHE A 559 35.49 -16.80 16.77
C PHE A 559 35.91 -15.34 16.83
N VAL A 560 35.36 -14.51 15.92
CA VAL A 560 35.47 -13.06 16.00
C VAL A 560 34.27 -12.53 16.77
N ASN A 561 34.50 -12.06 18.00
CA ASN A 561 33.44 -11.43 18.78
C ASN A 561 32.86 -10.21 18.01
N PRO A 562 31.53 -10.01 17.96
CA PRO A 562 30.95 -8.91 17.19
C PRO A 562 31.43 -7.52 17.60
N SER A 563 31.75 -7.31 18.88
CA SER A 563 32.32 -6.04 19.37
C SER A 563 33.72 -5.81 18.83
N ASP A 564 34.54 -6.85 18.72
CA ASP A 564 35.86 -6.78 18.09
C ASP A 564 35.72 -6.63 16.56
N SER A 565 34.72 -7.26 15.94
CA SER A 565 34.46 -7.18 14.50
C SER A 565 34.31 -5.72 14.03
N VAL A 566 33.44 -4.94 14.68
CA VAL A 566 33.25 -3.52 14.33
C VAL A 566 34.52 -2.69 14.61
N ALA A 567 35.29 -3.01 15.65
CA ALA A 567 36.55 -2.33 15.96
C ALA A 567 37.63 -2.61 14.91
N VAL A 568 37.74 -3.86 14.43
CA VAL A 568 38.67 -4.24 13.37
C VAL A 568 38.29 -3.59 12.04
N ILE A 569 36.99 -3.56 11.71
CA ILE A 569 36.51 -2.84 10.53
C ILE A 569 36.85 -1.35 10.65
N ALA A 570 36.59 -0.72 11.79
CA ALA A 570 36.95 0.68 12.04
C ALA A 570 38.45 0.96 11.85
N ALA A 571 39.32 0.07 12.36
CA ALA A 571 40.77 0.22 12.28
C ALA A 571 41.34 0.04 10.87
N ASN A 572 40.61 -0.64 9.99
CA ASN A 572 41.00 -0.91 8.60
C ASN A 572 40.01 -0.32 7.59
N ILE A 573 39.18 0.63 8.01
CA ILE A 573 38.00 1.11 7.28
C ILE A 573 38.31 1.64 5.87
N PHE A 574 39.50 2.19 5.67
CA PHE A 574 39.98 2.68 4.39
C PHE A 574 40.43 1.59 3.41
N SER A 575 40.28 0.30 3.76
CA SER A 575 40.36 -0.82 2.80
C SER A 575 39.13 -0.88 1.90
N ILE A 576 38.09 -0.10 2.20
CA ILE A 576 36.80 -0.09 1.52
C ILE A 576 36.68 1.22 0.73
N PRO A 577 36.51 1.19 -0.62
CA PRO A 577 36.45 2.38 -1.46
C PRO A 577 35.44 3.43 -1.02
N TYR A 578 34.27 3.02 -0.53
CA TYR A 578 33.25 3.93 0.01
C TYR A 578 33.83 4.92 1.02
N PHE A 579 34.53 4.44 2.05
CA PHE A 579 35.07 5.32 3.10
C PHE A 579 36.32 6.09 2.67
N GLN A 580 37.04 5.63 1.64
CA GLN A 580 38.08 6.44 1.00
C GLN A 580 37.48 7.70 0.35
N GLN A 581 36.28 7.57 -0.23
CA GLN A 581 35.59 8.66 -0.92
C GLN A 581 34.79 9.54 0.04
N THR A 582 34.07 8.96 0.99
CA THR A 582 33.18 9.70 1.90
C THR A 582 33.89 10.26 3.13
N GLY A 583 35.07 9.72 3.46
CA GLY A 583 35.66 9.87 4.78
C GLY A 583 34.86 9.17 5.88
N VAL A 584 35.27 9.38 7.13
CA VAL A 584 34.62 8.81 8.32
C VAL A 584 34.18 9.94 9.24
N ARG A 585 32.86 10.08 9.41
CA ARG A 585 32.25 11.19 10.16
C ARG A 585 32.20 10.90 11.67
N GLY A 586 32.03 9.64 12.03
CA GLY A 586 31.97 9.16 13.39
C GLY A 586 31.74 7.66 13.47
N PHE A 587 31.99 7.12 14.65
CA PHE A 587 31.71 5.75 15.04
C PHE A 587 30.60 5.70 16.07
N ALA A 588 29.84 4.61 16.12
CA ALA A 588 28.89 4.39 17.20
C ALA A 588 28.78 2.92 17.56
N ARG A 589 28.46 2.66 18.83
CA ARG A 589 28.08 1.34 19.30
C ARG A 589 26.91 1.45 20.27
N SER A 590 26.20 0.34 20.46
CA SER A 590 25.25 0.27 21.57
C SER A 590 26.03 0.18 22.89
N MET A 591 25.43 0.69 23.97
CA MET A 591 25.99 0.73 25.30
C MET A 591 26.53 -0.63 25.81
N PRO A 592 25.81 -1.76 25.65
CA PRO A 592 26.32 -3.05 26.10
C PRO A 592 27.47 -3.60 25.24
N THR A 593 27.69 -3.07 24.02
CA THR A 593 28.80 -3.50 23.15
C THR A 593 30.15 -3.16 23.78
N SER A 594 31.16 -4.02 23.63
CA SER A 594 32.48 -3.86 24.27
C SER A 594 33.16 -2.54 23.89
N GLY A 595 34.08 -2.09 24.74
CA GLY A 595 34.82 -0.84 24.54
C GLY A 595 35.90 -0.89 23.44
N ALA A 596 35.96 -1.95 22.63
CA ALA A 596 36.99 -2.14 21.61
C ALA A 596 36.95 -1.03 20.55
N LEU A 597 35.76 -0.67 20.06
CA LEU A 597 35.58 0.40 19.08
C LEU A 597 36.05 1.76 19.62
N ASP A 598 35.89 1.99 20.93
CA ASP A 598 36.32 3.20 21.62
C ASP A 598 37.84 3.34 21.56
N ARG A 599 38.58 2.24 21.68
CA ARG A 599 40.05 2.27 21.58
C ARG A 599 40.49 2.75 20.20
N VAL A 600 39.81 2.28 19.15
CA VAL A 600 40.09 2.69 17.77
C VAL A 600 39.68 4.13 17.52
N ALA A 601 38.49 4.54 17.98
CA ALA A 601 38.00 5.91 17.86
C ALA A 601 38.94 6.91 18.53
N ASN A 602 39.38 6.61 19.76
CA ASN A 602 40.33 7.44 20.50
C ASN A 602 41.70 7.54 19.79
N ALA A 603 42.21 6.43 19.25
CA ALA A 603 43.48 6.41 18.53
C ALA A 603 43.44 7.17 17.20
N THR A 604 42.29 7.16 16.52
CA THR A 604 42.07 7.84 15.23
C THR A 604 41.53 9.26 15.38
N LYS A 605 41.16 9.68 16.61
CA LYS A 605 40.53 10.97 16.93
C LYS A 605 39.21 11.19 16.19
N ILE A 606 38.47 10.11 15.94
CA ILE A 606 37.13 10.14 15.35
C ILE A 606 36.10 10.12 16.49
N ALA A 607 35.03 10.89 16.36
CA ALA A 607 33.97 10.92 17.36
C ALA A 607 33.36 9.53 17.57
N LEU A 608 33.05 9.19 18.82
CA LEU A 608 32.35 7.96 19.19
C LEU A 608 31.05 8.29 19.91
N TYR A 609 29.96 7.65 19.49
CA TYR A 609 28.67 7.72 20.15
C TYR A 609 28.32 6.38 20.82
N GLU A 610 28.10 6.42 22.13
CA GLU A 610 27.50 5.31 22.87
C GLU A 610 25.98 5.54 22.93
N THR A 611 25.21 4.63 22.34
CA THR A 611 23.76 4.74 22.18
C THR A 611 23.03 3.61 22.93
N PRO A 612 21.73 3.70 23.22
CA PRO A 612 20.99 2.54 23.72
C PRO A 612 20.94 1.43 22.66
N THR A 613 20.60 0.21 23.06
CA THR A 613 20.39 -0.89 22.11
C THR A 613 19.21 -0.58 21.20
N GLY A 614 19.39 -0.78 19.89
CA GLY A 614 18.35 -0.55 18.89
C GLY A 614 18.83 0.38 17.78
N TRP A 615 18.72 -0.09 16.53
CA TRP A 615 19.32 0.59 15.37
C TRP A 615 18.74 1.99 15.07
N LYS A 616 17.55 2.31 15.60
CA LYS A 616 16.90 3.63 15.45
C LYS A 616 17.79 4.80 15.90
N PHE A 617 18.57 4.64 16.97
CA PHE A 617 19.46 5.69 17.48
C PHE A 617 20.63 5.98 16.51
N PHE A 618 21.15 4.94 15.84
CA PHE A 618 22.14 5.14 14.78
C PHE A 618 21.55 5.85 13.57
N GLY A 619 20.29 5.55 13.22
CA GLY A 619 19.57 6.20 12.12
C GLY A 619 19.60 7.73 12.23
N ASN A 620 19.28 8.26 13.42
CA ASN A 620 19.34 9.69 13.71
C ASN A 620 20.75 10.27 13.49
N LEU A 621 21.78 9.61 14.02
CA LEU A 621 23.17 10.05 13.86
C LEU A 621 23.64 10.00 12.40
N MET A 622 23.21 9.00 11.63
CA MET A 622 23.52 8.89 10.21
C MET A 622 22.83 9.99 9.40
N ASP A 623 21.56 10.30 9.70
CA ASP A 623 20.81 11.38 9.04
C ASP A 623 21.41 12.77 9.36
N ALA A 624 21.91 12.97 10.58
CA ALA A 624 22.65 14.16 10.96
C ALA A 624 24.10 14.19 10.45
N SER A 625 24.52 13.24 9.62
CA SER A 625 25.89 13.12 9.09
C SER A 625 26.96 13.06 10.19
N LYS A 626 26.63 12.50 11.36
CA LYS A 626 27.54 12.30 12.50
C LYS A 626 28.11 10.89 12.57
N LEU A 627 27.53 9.93 11.85
CA LEU A 627 27.89 8.51 11.93
C LEU A 627 28.17 7.92 10.56
N SER A 628 29.26 7.16 10.44
CA SER A 628 29.63 6.43 9.23
C SER A 628 29.69 4.91 9.44
N LEU A 629 30.15 4.43 10.60
CA LEU A 629 30.21 3.00 10.92
C LEU A 629 29.68 2.75 12.33
N CYS A 630 28.82 1.76 12.49
CA CYS A 630 28.34 1.32 13.79
C CYS A 630 28.18 -0.20 13.91
N GLY A 631 28.10 -0.66 15.15
CA GLY A 631 27.90 -2.07 15.45
C GLY A 631 27.29 -2.33 16.83
N GLU A 632 26.72 -3.51 16.99
CA GLU A 632 26.12 -4.01 18.21
C GLU A 632 26.69 -5.40 18.52
N GLU A 633 26.92 -5.69 19.80
CA GLU A 633 27.40 -7.01 20.28
C GLU A 633 26.50 -8.17 19.85
N SER A 634 25.24 -7.90 19.56
CA SER A 634 24.24 -8.83 19.05
C SER A 634 24.42 -9.14 17.56
N PHE A 635 25.67 -9.39 17.12
CA PHE A 635 26.02 -9.75 15.74
C PHE A 635 25.63 -8.70 14.69
N GLY A 636 25.51 -7.43 15.09
CA GLY A 636 25.07 -6.35 14.21
C GLY A 636 26.21 -5.46 13.75
N THR A 637 26.31 -5.20 12.44
CA THR A 637 27.28 -4.23 11.90
C THR A 637 26.69 -3.54 10.68
N GLY A 638 27.00 -2.27 10.49
CA GLY A 638 26.50 -1.51 9.34
C GLY A 638 27.13 -0.12 9.20
N SER A 639 26.78 0.57 8.13
CA SER A 639 27.24 1.91 7.80
C SER A 639 26.10 2.79 7.29
N ASP A 640 26.38 4.07 7.02
CA ASP A 640 25.39 5.04 6.56
C ASP A 640 24.91 4.85 5.10
N HIS A 641 25.36 3.79 4.42
CA HIS A 641 24.89 3.38 3.10
C HIS A 641 23.37 3.09 3.09
N ILE A 642 22.87 2.49 4.17
CA ILE A 642 21.44 2.27 4.44
C ILE A 642 21.09 2.75 5.87
N ARG A 643 19.92 2.36 6.38
CA ARG A 643 19.47 2.69 7.76
C ARG A 643 19.07 1.44 8.55
N GLU A 644 19.68 0.31 8.22
CA GLU A 644 19.58 -0.97 8.92
C GLU A 644 21.00 -1.53 9.14
N LYS A 645 21.10 -2.56 9.99
CA LYS A 645 22.31 -3.41 9.98
C LYS A 645 22.39 -4.12 8.63
N ASP A 646 23.58 -4.60 8.28
CA ASP A 646 23.76 -5.36 7.05
C ASP A 646 24.83 -6.44 7.22
N GLY A 647 24.38 -7.69 7.29
CA GLY A 647 25.25 -8.84 7.48
C GLY A 647 26.17 -9.09 6.28
N LEU A 648 25.65 -9.06 5.06
CA LEU A 648 26.45 -9.34 3.87
C LEU A 648 27.43 -8.20 3.59
N TRP A 649 27.06 -6.95 3.87
CA TRP A 649 27.98 -5.82 3.86
C TRP A 649 29.16 -6.04 4.82
N ALA A 650 28.90 -6.54 6.04
CA ALA A 650 29.97 -6.82 7.01
C ALA A 650 30.93 -7.92 6.52
N VAL A 651 30.40 -8.96 5.86
CA VAL A 651 31.21 -9.99 5.21
C VAL A 651 32.08 -9.41 4.10
N LEU A 652 31.52 -8.57 3.21
CA LEU A 652 32.31 -7.91 2.16
C LEU A 652 33.35 -6.93 2.71
N ALA A 653 33.04 -6.26 3.83
CA ALA A 653 34.00 -5.41 4.54
C ALA A 653 35.18 -6.24 5.07
N TRP A 654 34.92 -7.38 5.70
CA TRP A 654 35.95 -8.32 6.14
C TRP A 654 36.80 -8.85 4.98
N LEU A 655 36.16 -9.28 3.90
CA LEU A 655 36.87 -9.76 2.71
C LEU A 655 37.73 -8.68 2.07
N SER A 656 37.27 -7.42 2.06
CA SER A 656 38.07 -6.28 1.56
C SER A 656 39.32 -6.04 2.42
N ILE A 657 39.18 -6.17 3.74
CA ILE A 657 40.29 -6.07 4.69
C ILE A 657 41.27 -7.24 4.48
N LEU A 658 40.78 -8.47 4.30
CA LEU A 658 41.60 -9.65 4.03
C LEU A 658 42.37 -9.52 2.70
N ALA A 659 41.72 -9.03 1.63
CA ALA A 659 42.37 -8.76 0.35
C ALA A 659 43.52 -7.74 0.50
N THR A 660 43.31 -6.70 1.30
CA THR A 660 44.29 -5.63 1.53
C THR A 660 45.44 -6.10 2.43
N ARG A 661 45.11 -6.76 3.54
CA ARG A 661 46.07 -7.16 4.59
C ARG A 661 46.85 -8.41 4.23
N LYS A 662 46.29 -9.31 3.41
CA LYS A 662 46.87 -10.60 3.03
C LYS A 662 47.32 -11.44 4.25
N GLN A 663 46.51 -11.37 5.31
CA GLN A 663 46.70 -12.07 6.58
C GLN A 663 45.47 -12.92 6.89
N SER A 664 45.61 -13.90 7.79
CA SER A 664 44.44 -14.64 8.28
C SER A 664 43.55 -13.75 9.17
N VAL A 665 42.29 -14.17 9.37
CA VAL A 665 41.36 -13.50 10.30
C VAL A 665 41.96 -13.42 11.71
N GLU A 666 42.55 -14.52 12.19
CA GLU A 666 43.16 -14.59 13.52
C GLU A 666 44.37 -13.66 13.66
N ASP A 667 45.25 -13.62 12.65
CA ASP A 667 46.42 -12.73 12.68
C ASP A 667 46.02 -11.26 12.71
N ILE A 668 44.98 -10.87 11.96
CA ILE A 668 44.45 -9.50 12.00
C ILE A 668 43.93 -9.15 13.40
N LEU A 669 43.24 -10.07 14.08
CA LEU A 669 42.77 -9.88 15.45
C LEU A 669 43.93 -9.79 16.45
N LYS A 670 44.93 -10.67 16.33
CA LYS A 670 46.12 -10.64 17.19
C LYS A 670 46.90 -9.33 17.05
N ASP A 671 47.09 -8.86 15.81
CA ASP A 671 47.67 -7.55 15.53
C ASP A 671 46.83 -6.42 16.15
N HIS A 672 45.50 -6.52 16.05
CA HIS A 672 44.57 -5.55 16.62
C HIS A 672 44.69 -5.51 18.16
N TRP A 673 44.61 -6.66 18.82
CA TRP A 673 44.73 -6.77 20.27
C TRP A 673 46.10 -6.33 20.78
N GLN A 674 47.18 -6.62 20.05
CA GLN A 674 48.51 -6.13 20.40
C GLN A 674 48.59 -4.60 20.34
N LYS A 675 47.92 -3.98 19.36
CA LYS A 675 47.96 -2.53 19.15
C LYS A 675 47.05 -1.76 20.11
N TYR A 676 45.85 -2.25 20.36
CA TYR A 676 44.79 -1.53 21.09
C TYR A 676 44.48 -2.10 22.48
N GLY A 677 45.10 -3.22 22.84
CA GLY A 677 44.65 -4.07 23.94
C GLY A 677 43.46 -4.94 23.51
N ARG A 678 43.11 -5.93 24.34
CA ARG A 678 41.94 -6.79 24.12
C ARG A 678 40.84 -6.43 25.11
N ASN A 679 39.65 -6.19 24.58
CA ASN A 679 38.41 -6.15 25.36
C ASN A 679 37.81 -7.56 25.36
N PHE A 680 38.18 -8.37 26.34
CA PHE A 680 37.53 -9.66 26.53
C PHE A 680 36.04 -9.41 26.77
N PHE A 681 35.18 -10.09 26.03
CA PHE A 681 33.74 -9.85 26.08
C PHE A 681 32.97 -11.16 26.10
N THR A 682 31.92 -11.22 26.91
CA THR A 682 30.89 -12.27 26.82
C THR A 682 29.53 -11.72 27.22
N ARG A 683 28.48 -12.30 26.65
CA ARG A 683 27.09 -12.06 27.05
C ARG A 683 26.49 -13.34 27.61
N TYR A 684 25.87 -13.24 28.77
CA TYR A 684 25.11 -14.29 29.43
C TYR A 684 23.63 -13.90 29.39
N ASP A 685 22.83 -14.72 28.71
CA ASP A 685 21.38 -14.53 28.63
C ASP A 685 20.68 -15.53 29.56
N TYR A 686 19.91 -15.00 30.51
CA TYR A 686 19.04 -15.77 31.39
C TYR A 686 17.61 -15.58 30.90
N GLU A 687 17.22 -16.41 29.95
CA GLU A 687 15.93 -16.34 29.25
C GLU A 687 14.80 -16.90 30.11
N GLU A 688 13.57 -16.41 29.91
CA GLU A 688 12.35 -16.90 30.57
C GLU A 688 12.43 -16.95 32.11
N VAL A 689 13.11 -15.98 32.72
CA VAL A 689 13.08 -15.80 34.18
C VAL A 689 11.76 -15.16 34.61
N GLU A 690 11.35 -15.45 35.86
CA GLU A 690 10.16 -14.84 36.45
C GLU A 690 10.32 -13.31 36.54
N ALA A 691 9.32 -12.58 36.07
CA ALA A 691 9.42 -11.14 35.83
C ALA A 691 9.52 -10.33 37.13
N GLU A 692 8.79 -10.69 38.18
CA GLU A 692 8.82 -10.00 39.47
C GLU A 692 10.21 -10.09 40.11
N GLY A 693 10.79 -11.30 40.18
CA GLY A 693 12.14 -11.57 40.67
C GLY A 693 13.21 -10.83 39.88
N ALA A 694 13.11 -10.84 38.55
CA ALA A 694 14.04 -10.12 37.67
C ALA A 694 13.95 -8.58 37.86
N ASN A 695 12.75 -8.02 37.92
CA ASN A 695 12.54 -6.60 38.19
C ASN A 695 13.05 -6.20 39.58
N LYS A 696 12.82 -7.04 40.59
CA LYS A 696 13.33 -6.82 41.94
C LYS A 696 14.86 -6.84 41.98
N MET A 697 15.50 -7.79 41.30
CA MET A 697 16.96 -7.86 41.17
C MET A 697 17.53 -6.56 40.60
N MET A 698 16.95 -6.07 39.50
CA MET A 698 17.40 -4.82 38.86
C MET A 698 17.23 -3.61 39.80
N LYS A 699 16.08 -3.47 40.47
CA LYS A 699 15.82 -2.36 41.41
C LYS A 699 16.76 -2.39 42.62
N ASP A 700 16.97 -3.56 43.21
CA ASP A 700 17.86 -3.72 44.37
C ASP A 700 19.31 -3.41 43.98
N LEU A 701 19.75 -3.86 42.79
CA LEU A 701 21.09 -3.56 42.25
C LEU A 701 21.26 -2.07 41.94
N GLU A 702 20.25 -1.43 41.35
CA GLU A 702 20.25 0.02 41.10
C GLU A 702 20.36 0.81 42.41
N ALA A 703 19.57 0.47 43.43
CA ALA A 703 19.65 1.11 44.74
C ALA A 703 21.04 0.97 45.38
N LEU A 704 21.67 -0.21 45.23
CA LEU A 704 23.03 -0.46 45.70
C LEU A 704 24.06 0.40 44.96
N MET A 705 23.93 0.54 43.64
CA MET A 705 24.83 1.32 42.80
C MET A 705 24.77 2.83 43.07
N PHE A 706 23.61 3.32 43.49
CA PHE A 706 23.37 4.74 43.77
C PHE A 706 23.73 5.15 45.21
N ASP A 707 24.16 4.21 46.05
CA ASP A 707 24.73 4.53 47.35
C ASP A 707 26.03 5.35 47.19
N ARG A 708 26.18 6.42 47.99
CA ARG A 708 27.33 7.35 47.87
C ARG A 708 28.69 6.67 48.11
N SER A 709 28.72 5.55 48.83
CA SER A 709 29.93 4.78 49.09
C SER A 709 30.25 3.74 48.01
N PHE A 710 29.39 3.59 46.99
CA PHE A 710 29.58 2.59 45.94
C PHE A 710 30.71 2.96 44.98
N VAL A 711 30.81 4.23 44.56
CA VAL A 711 31.95 4.73 43.79
C VAL A 711 33.20 4.73 44.68
N GLY A 712 34.30 4.17 44.18
CA GLY A 712 35.53 3.92 44.92
C GLY A 712 35.56 2.57 45.65
N LYS A 713 34.45 1.83 45.71
CA LYS A 713 34.42 0.47 46.27
C LYS A 713 35.32 -0.46 45.45
N GLN A 714 36.06 -1.32 46.14
CA GLN A 714 36.96 -2.29 45.53
C GLN A 714 36.35 -3.69 45.60
N PHE A 715 36.42 -4.40 44.48
CA PHE A 715 36.09 -5.82 44.38
C PHE A 715 37.33 -6.60 44.01
N SER A 716 37.73 -7.54 44.86
CA SER A 716 38.87 -8.43 44.59
C SER A 716 38.35 -9.80 44.18
N ALA A 717 38.79 -10.29 43.03
CA ALA A 717 38.49 -11.63 42.56
C ALA A 717 39.73 -12.22 41.87
N LYS A 718 40.20 -13.37 42.36
CA LYS A 718 41.51 -13.95 42.01
C LYS A 718 42.62 -12.90 42.17
N ASP A 719 43.39 -12.63 41.12
CA ASP A 719 44.57 -11.76 41.13
C ASP A 719 44.28 -10.32 40.68
N LYS A 720 43.00 -9.96 40.44
CA LYS A 720 42.59 -8.61 40.01
C LYS A 720 41.75 -7.91 41.08
N VAL A 721 42.02 -6.61 41.23
CA VAL A 721 41.22 -5.69 42.04
C VAL A 721 40.55 -4.69 41.11
N TYR A 722 39.23 -4.64 41.15
CA TYR A 722 38.39 -3.76 40.36
C TYR A 722 37.84 -2.64 41.24
N THR A 723 38.26 -1.41 40.97
CA THR A 723 37.77 -0.21 41.70
C THR A 723 36.66 0.44 40.88
N VAL A 724 35.48 0.62 41.47
CA VAL A 724 34.34 1.25 40.79
C VAL A 724 34.67 2.73 40.54
N GLU A 725 34.74 3.10 39.27
CA GLU A 725 34.92 4.49 38.83
C GLU A 725 33.58 5.21 38.69
N LYS A 726 32.61 4.53 38.08
CA LYS A 726 31.27 5.06 37.83
C LYS A 726 30.24 3.93 37.89
N ALA A 727 29.08 4.23 38.46
CA ALA A 727 27.92 3.36 38.43
C ALA A 727 26.68 4.20 38.10
N ASP A 728 25.94 3.83 37.07
CA ASP A 728 24.74 4.55 36.65
C ASP A 728 23.69 3.61 36.03
N ASN A 729 22.47 4.11 35.92
CA ASN A 729 21.47 3.57 35.01
C ASN A 729 21.51 4.40 33.73
N PHE A 730 21.86 3.77 32.61
CA PHE A 730 22.19 4.47 31.38
C PHE A 730 21.01 5.30 30.87
N GLU A 731 21.27 6.58 30.62
CA GLU A 731 20.37 7.54 30.00
C GLU A 731 21.05 8.09 28.74
N TYR A 732 20.29 8.21 27.66
CA TYR A 732 20.74 8.78 26.41
C TYR A 732 19.86 9.96 26.02
N SER A 733 20.48 11.11 25.80
CA SER A 733 19.85 12.28 25.18
C SER A 733 20.26 12.30 23.71
N ASP A 734 19.30 12.09 22.80
CA ASP A 734 19.55 12.04 21.38
C ASP A 734 19.97 13.44 20.86
N PRO A 735 21.14 13.57 20.21
CA PRO A 735 21.67 14.86 19.80
C PRO A 735 21.05 15.42 18.51
N VAL A 736 20.01 14.76 17.98
CA VAL A 736 19.31 15.15 16.74
C VAL A 736 17.87 15.55 17.05
N ASP A 737 17.10 14.69 17.72
CA ASP A 737 15.69 14.96 18.04
C ASP A 737 15.43 15.43 19.48
N GLY A 738 16.45 15.38 20.35
CA GLY A 738 16.35 15.83 21.75
C GLY A 738 15.58 14.88 22.67
N SER A 739 15.16 13.71 22.18
CA SER A 739 14.49 12.69 22.99
C SER A 739 15.42 12.13 24.08
N ILE A 740 14.84 11.75 25.22
CA ILE A 740 15.59 11.19 26.35
C ILE A 740 15.13 9.77 26.63
N SER A 741 16.00 8.80 26.35
CA SER A 741 15.79 7.38 26.66
C SER A 741 16.44 7.03 28.00
N ARG A 742 15.61 6.83 29.03
CA ARG A 742 16.05 6.46 30.39
C ARG A 742 16.03 4.95 30.61
N ASN A 743 16.66 4.50 31.70
CA ASN A 743 16.59 3.12 32.17
C ASN A 743 17.08 2.08 31.16
N GLN A 744 18.10 2.42 30.37
CA GLN A 744 18.55 1.61 29.24
C GLN A 744 19.52 0.47 29.64
N GLY A 745 19.96 0.45 30.90
CA GLY A 745 20.74 -0.62 31.49
C GLY A 745 21.65 -0.14 32.62
N LEU A 746 21.84 -0.98 33.62
CA LEU A 746 22.71 -0.69 34.76
C LEU A 746 24.16 -0.97 34.38
N ARG A 747 25.06 -0.01 34.65
CA ARG A 747 26.48 -0.12 34.29
C ARG A 747 27.36 0.06 35.51
N LEU A 748 28.29 -0.86 35.72
CA LEU A 748 29.41 -0.71 36.62
C LEU A 748 30.66 -0.54 35.77
N ILE A 749 31.31 0.61 35.88
CA ILE A 749 32.51 0.97 35.13
C ILE A 749 33.67 1.02 36.11
N PHE A 750 34.76 0.31 35.80
CA PHE A 750 35.94 0.22 36.64
C PHE A 750 37.09 1.04 36.08
N THR A 751 37.97 1.52 36.96
CA THR A 751 39.09 2.40 36.61
C THR A 751 40.11 1.79 35.64
N ASP A 752 40.14 0.46 35.51
CA ASP A 752 41.02 -0.25 34.56
C ASP A 752 40.43 -0.29 33.14
N GLY A 753 39.23 0.26 32.95
CA GLY A 753 38.48 0.24 31.70
C GLY A 753 37.57 -0.98 31.54
N SER A 754 37.50 -1.87 32.53
CA SER A 754 36.53 -2.98 32.55
C SER A 754 35.12 -2.49 32.87
N ARG A 755 34.09 -3.23 32.44
CA ARG A 755 32.68 -2.92 32.66
C ARG A 755 31.84 -4.18 32.92
N ILE A 756 30.81 -4.03 33.74
CA ILE A 756 29.71 -4.98 33.87
C ILE A 756 28.42 -4.24 33.51
N ILE A 757 27.60 -4.82 32.64
CA ILE A 757 26.30 -4.25 32.27
C ILE A 757 25.20 -5.26 32.54
N PHE A 758 24.09 -4.81 33.12
CA PHE A 758 22.84 -5.57 33.24
C PHE A 758 21.74 -4.89 32.45
N ARG A 759 21.03 -5.67 31.63
CA ARG A 759 19.81 -5.24 30.95
C ARG A 759 18.70 -6.25 31.21
N LEU A 760 17.49 -5.73 31.35
CA LEU A 760 16.27 -6.52 31.42
C LEU A 760 15.48 -6.29 30.13
N SER A 761 15.12 -7.37 29.43
CA SER A 761 14.42 -7.33 28.15
C SER A 761 13.28 -8.33 28.11
N GLY A 762 12.17 -7.97 27.46
CA GLY A 762 10.98 -8.81 27.39
C GLY A 762 10.25 -8.89 28.74
N THR A 763 9.00 -8.51 28.80
CA THR A 763 8.11 -8.79 29.96
C THR A 763 6.79 -9.36 29.47
N GLY A 764 6.87 -10.17 28.41
CA GLY A 764 5.72 -10.73 27.68
C GLY A 764 5.26 -12.07 28.27
N SER A 765 4.41 -12.79 27.51
CA SER A 765 3.76 -14.04 27.92
C SER A 765 4.71 -15.19 28.29
N ALA A 766 5.97 -15.17 27.83
CA ALA A 766 7.00 -16.17 28.12
C ALA A 766 7.98 -15.76 29.26
N GLY A 767 7.70 -14.66 29.98
CA GLY A 767 8.56 -14.17 31.08
C GLY A 767 9.52 -13.07 30.67
N ALA A 768 10.60 -12.91 31.43
CA ALA A 768 11.63 -11.89 31.20
C ALA A 768 13.00 -12.48 30.87
N THR A 769 13.86 -11.71 30.22
CA THR A 769 15.25 -12.08 29.94
C THR A 769 16.21 -11.09 30.58
N ILE A 770 17.08 -11.57 31.47
CA ILE A 770 18.20 -10.78 31.99
C ILE A 770 19.40 -11.05 31.09
N ARG A 771 19.97 -9.98 30.53
CA ARG A 771 21.21 -10.02 29.77
C ARG A 771 22.33 -9.39 30.58
N LEU A 772 23.34 -10.19 30.89
CA LEU A 772 24.55 -9.80 31.62
C LEU A 772 25.71 -9.72 30.63
N TYR A 773 26.33 -8.56 30.51
CA TYR A 773 27.47 -8.31 29.63
C TYR A 773 28.70 -8.06 30.49
N ILE A 774 29.80 -8.72 30.15
CA ILE A 774 31.08 -8.57 30.84
C ILE A 774 32.09 -8.10 29.80
N ASP A 775 32.75 -6.97 30.09
CA ASP A 775 33.80 -6.38 29.26
C ASP A 775 35.05 -6.22 30.14
N SER A 776 36.07 -7.06 29.97
CA SER A 776 37.34 -6.93 30.70
C SER A 776 38.45 -6.48 29.77
N TYR A 777 38.96 -5.28 30.00
CA TYR A 777 40.08 -4.75 29.24
C TYR A 777 41.42 -5.32 29.74
N GLU A 778 42.27 -5.73 28.81
CA GLU A 778 43.61 -6.22 29.09
C GLU A 778 44.61 -5.68 28.06
N LYS A 779 45.73 -5.16 28.55
CA LYS A 779 46.81 -4.61 27.71
C LYS A 779 48.11 -5.42 27.79
N ASP A 780 48.21 -6.32 28.76
CA ASP A 780 49.38 -7.17 28.91
C ASP A 780 49.42 -8.21 27.78
N VAL A 781 50.45 -8.12 26.94
CA VAL A 781 50.66 -9.01 25.79
C VAL A 781 50.74 -10.49 26.16
N ALA A 782 51.14 -10.82 27.40
CA ALA A 782 51.16 -12.19 27.89
C ALA A 782 49.75 -12.73 28.18
N LYS A 783 48.77 -11.84 28.37
CA LYS A 783 47.39 -12.17 28.78
C LYS A 783 46.37 -12.04 27.66
N ILE A 784 46.58 -11.16 26.67
CA ILE A 784 45.60 -10.93 25.59
C ILE A 784 45.27 -12.18 24.76
N ASN A 785 46.17 -13.18 24.70
CA ASN A 785 45.95 -14.43 23.96
C ASN A 785 45.39 -15.57 24.81
N GLN A 786 45.04 -15.33 26.08
CA GLN A 786 44.45 -16.33 26.95
C GLN A 786 42.98 -16.60 26.59
N ASP A 787 42.45 -17.69 27.13
CA ASP A 787 41.04 -18.05 26.98
C ASP A 787 40.11 -16.98 27.59
N PRO A 788 39.09 -16.50 26.85
CA PRO A 788 38.16 -15.49 27.35
C PRO A 788 37.43 -15.87 28.63
N GLN A 789 36.96 -17.11 28.77
CA GLN A 789 36.18 -17.53 29.94
C GLN A 789 37.03 -17.53 31.21
N VAL A 790 38.31 -17.92 31.10
CA VAL A 790 39.27 -17.80 32.22
C VAL A 790 39.50 -16.35 32.62
N MET A 791 39.69 -15.46 31.64
CA MET A 791 39.98 -14.04 31.86
C MET A 791 38.77 -13.24 32.37
N LEU A 792 37.55 -13.67 32.02
CA LEU A 792 36.28 -13.02 32.41
C LEU A 792 35.72 -13.54 33.74
N ALA A 793 36.13 -14.73 34.19
CA ALA A 793 35.65 -15.36 35.42
C ALA A 793 35.66 -14.44 36.67
N PRO A 794 36.68 -13.58 36.91
CA PRO A 794 36.66 -12.64 38.04
C PRO A 794 35.47 -11.67 37.99
N LEU A 795 35.21 -11.03 36.86
CA LEU A 795 34.11 -10.07 36.70
C LEU A 795 32.74 -10.77 36.69
N ILE A 796 32.64 -11.97 36.10
CA ILE A 796 31.42 -12.79 36.17
C ILE A 796 31.06 -13.06 37.64
N SER A 797 32.03 -13.50 38.44
CA SER A 797 31.81 -13.76 39.87
C SER A 797 31.37 -12.51 40.63
N ILE A 798 31.99 -11.35 40.35
CA ILE A 798 31.58 -10.07 40.92
C ILE A 798 30.14 -9.72 40.51
N ALA A 799 29.80 -9.86 39.23
CA ALA A 799 28.49 -9.57 38.69
C ALA A 799 27.40 -10.41 39.36
N LEU A 800 27.58 -11.73 39.43
CA LEU A 800 26.63 -12.65 40.05
C LEU A 800 26.45 -12.34 41.55
N LYS A 801 27.56 -12.05 42.25
CA LYS A 801 27.53 -11.72 43.67
C LYS A 801 26.85 -10.38 43.95
N VAL A 802 27.14 -9.33 43.19
CA VAL A 802 26.58 -7.99 43.45
C VAL A 802 25.09 -7.92 43.10
N SER A 803 24.66 -8.63 42.06
CA SER A 803 23.27 -8.69 41.62
C SER A 803 22.41 -9.68 42.42
N GLN A 804 23.04 -10.67 43.09
CA GLN A 804 22.35 -11.81 43.69
C GLN A 804 21.47 -12.55 42.66
N LEU A 805 21.94 -12.64 41.40
CA LEU A 805 21.14 -13.13 40.28
C LEU A 805 20.63 -14.55 40.51
N GLN A 806 21.49 -15.44 41.03
CA GLN A 806 21.11 -16.82 41.30
C GLN A 806 20.03 -16.90 42.38
N GLU A 807 20.15 -16.14 43.46
CA GLU A 807 19.20 -16.11 44.56
C GLU A 807 17.86 -15.48 44.15
N ARG A 808 17.87 -14.54 43.20
CA ARG A 808 16.68 -13.83 42.72
C ARG A 808 15.92 -14.56 41.62
N THR A 809 16.60 -15.37 40.82
CA THR A 809 16.01 -16.03 39.63
C THR A 809 15.94 -17.55 39.75
N GLY A 810 16.65 -18.14 40.71
CA GLY A 810 16.84 -19.60 40.80
C GLY A 810 17.77 -20.19 39.74
N ARG A 811 18.35 -19.37 38.84
CA ARG A 811 19.23 -19.84 37.76
C ARG A 811 20.67 -19.96 38.25
N SER A 812 21.24 -21.16 38.18
CA SER A 812 22.64 -21.45 38.49
C SER A 812 23.59 -21.30 37.29
N ALA A 813 23.05 -21.18 36.08
CA ALA A 813 23.77 -21.00 34.83
C ALA A 813 22.94 -20.17 33.84
N PRO A 814 23.57 -19.45 32.89
CA PRO A 814 22.86 -18.79 31.80
C PRO A 814 22.24 -19.82 30.85
N THR A 815 21.16 -19.42 30.18
CA THR A 815 20.55 -20.20 29.09
C THR A 815 21.45 -20.18 27.85
N VAL A 816 21.99 -19.01 27.50
CA VAL A 816 22.87 -18.82 26.33
C VAL A 816 24.13 -18.04 26.75
N ILE A 817 25.28 -18.44 26.19
CA ILE A 817 26.55 -17.74 26.31
C ILE A 817 27.01 -17.34 24.90
N THR A 818 27.39 -16.08 24.74
CA THR A 818 27.95 -15.52 23.49
C THR A 818 29.30 -14.88 23.74
#